data_AF-A0A3D3L7K3-F1
#
_entry.id   AF-A0A3D3L7K3-F1
#
_cell.length_a   1.000
_cell.length_b   1.000
_cell.length_c   1.000
_cell.angle_alpha   90.00
_cell.angle_beta   90.00
_cell.angle_gamma   90.00
#
_symmetry.space_group_name_H-M   'P 1'
#
loop_
_entity.id
_entity.type
_entity.pdbx_description
1 polymer ?
#
loop_
_entity_poly.entity_id
_entity_poly.type
_entity_poly.pdbx_seq_one_letter_code
_entity_poly.pdbx_strand_id
1 'polypeptide(L)'
;MAYALSGTAPGIGAINGRRGNGITQVPLTTSASNSLVIAGLQNSGNGNSAGTPTANAPLTQSASGNWGSQWGSLAVGHIQVATPGAVTPIFTTSTGGSYSINAASIEVLAETQPLSTWTQTAGGAQSWNTAANWIANTVPTPLAGDTVDFSTVDITANTTLTLEADRTGAVWKFGDTTGTETWTVNAGNTITLAGTTPTIEVLQNTATLNCPLAGTAGLTKTGAGILSLAAASTYSGGTMLSNGTLAIAHANGLGSGTLTMGGANNPYLNNTSGSTIAFASDLTWAGNFRLGGNWNFSGDVSITANATQELYGTVTIGGVISGSVGINKNGTGNLVLNGLNTFTGGFVSRQGTITVNTLKNYGVPSSLGAPATGSITIATNNSTTLAYTGTGDTTNRSIQIGGTGSAGTTASVANNGTGPLIFTAAAFNTPVGITTGSAARSLTLGGSFGTTATPNEVQGVIADNTLNGATAPANRISFAKGGTGTWKISGANTYSGTTTISGGGGSLILGASNVLPDGTAISIGSATLDADTRTDTVGTLDVTAATATIRFGTGGALVFADSSAIDWTGGTLTITGSFVSGASLRFGTTGSGLTSTQLAQITSAGVTSFSLNPSGYLIANTAPTFTNWQTTNGSAGAFTADHDNDGVANGIEYFLGGNSNTTGTTPLPAVTNTSGTLSITWTKSSTYPGTYGTNFWIESTDTLTGTWTTETVGGNVTQNGNAFTYTFPAGTRRFVRLKVVADEIGIHRLLREGIGDLAKKA
;
A
#
# COMPACT_ATOMS: atom_id res chain seq x y z
N MET A 1 7.01 16.59 -56.81
CA MET A 1 6.82 17.70 -57.77
C MET A 1 7.92 17.63 -58.81
N ALA A 2 7.60 17.15 -60.02
CA ALA A 2 8.50 17.19 -61.17
C ALA A 2 7.84 18.10 -62.21
N TYR A 3 8.15 19.40 -62.14
CA TYR A 3 7.88 20.34 -63.22
C TYR A 3 9.07 21.29 -63.33
N ALA A 4 9.38 21.66 -64.58
CA ALA A 4 10.47 22.51 -65.04
C ALA A 4 11.85 21.84 -65.23
N LEU A 5 11.96 21.01 -66.27
CA LEU A 5 13.11 21.09 -67.17
C LEU A 5 13.01 22.38 -68.00
N SER A 6 13.23 23.53 -67.36
CA SER A 6 13.52 24.80 -68.05
C SER A 6 14.21 25.74 -67.07
N GLY A 7 15.50 25.96 -67.25
CA GLY A 7 16.30 26.84 -66.40
C GLY A 7 17.57 26.14 -65.94
N THR A 8 18.65 26.37 -66.69
CA THR A 8 20.02 25.92 -66.44
C THR A 8 20.46 26.11 -64.99
N ALA A 9 20.65 25.01 -64.26
CA ALA A 9 21.63 24.96 -63.18
C ALA A 9 23.04 24.83 -63.82
N PRO A 10 24.07 25.54 -63.34
CA PRO A 10 25.40 25.52 -63.95
C PRO A 10 26.01 24.13 -63.77
N GLY A 11 26.24 23.40 -64.86
CA GLY A 11 27.00 22.13 -64.85
C GLY A 11 26.42 20.97 -65.65
N ILE A 12 25.17 21.04 -66.14
CA ILE A 12 24.53 19.93 -66.86
C ILE A 12 24.60 20.18 -68.37
N GLY A 13 25.56 19.55 -69.06
CA GLY A 13 25.76 19.68 -70.50
C GLY A 13 24.75 18.86 -71.31
N ALA A 14 23.88 19.53 -72.06
CA ALA A 14 23.11 18.88 -73.12
C ALA A 14 24.06 18.56 -74.31
N ILE A 15 24.27 17.27 -74.60
CA ILE A 15 25.03 16.85 -75.80
C ILE A 15 24.05 16.70 -76.96
N ASN A 16 24.04 17.68 -77.87
CA ASN A 16 23.31 17.59 -79.14
C ASN A 16 24.10 16.73 -80.16
N GLY A 17 23.82 15.43 -80.20
CA GLY A 17 24.48 14.45 -81.08
C GLY A 17 23.58 13.85 -82.17
N ARG A 18 24.09 13.90 -83.41
CA ARG A 18 23.59 13.51 -84.77
C ARG A 18 22.57 12.37 -85.01
N ARG A 19 21.91 12.53 -86.19
CA ARG A 19 20.94 11.69 -86.91
C ARG A 19 21.43 10.26 -87.24
N GLY A 20 20.64 9.23 -86.92
CA GLY A 20 20.78 7.86 -87.42
C GLY A 20 20.20 6.78 -86.48
N ASN A 21 19.90 5.58 -87.00
CA ASN A 21 19.53 4.40 -86.19
C ASN A 21 20.78 3.90 -85.44
N GLY A 22 20.77 3.93 -84.10
CA GLY A 22 21.89 3.41 -83.31
C GLY A 22 21.68 3.50 -81.79
N ILE A 23 22.37 2.64 -81.06
CA ILE A 23 22.52 2.74 -79.60
C ILE A 23 23.26 4.05 -79.31
N THR A 24 22.69 4.90 -78.46
CA THR A 24 23.38 6.13 -78.04
C THR A 24 23.73 6.06 -76.56
N GLN A 25 24.97 6.42 -76.25
CA GLN A 25 25.57 6.38 -74.92
C GLN A 25 26.00 7.79 -74.52
N VAL A 26 25.53 8.27 -73.37
CA VAL A 26 25.95 9.56 -72.82
C VAL A 26 26.68 9.30 -71.52
N PRO A 27 28.01 9.52 -71.42
CA PRO A 27 28.71 9.35 -70.16
C PRO A 27 28.33 10.49 -69.20
N LEU A 28 27.91 10.11 -68.00
CA LEU A 28 27.63 11.01 -66.87
C LEU A 28 28.59 10.64 -65.73
N THR A 29 29.10 11.62 -64.99
CA THR A 29 29.93 11.38 -63.81
C THR A 29 29.17 11.80 -62.56
N THR A 30 29.00 10.90 -61.61
CA THR A 30 28.45 11.24 -60.29
C THR A 30 29.56 11.73 -59.37
N SER A 31 29.31 12.85 -58.68
CA SER A 31 30.24 13.47 -57.74
C SER A 31 30.15 12.92 -56.31
N ALA A 32 29.06 12.24 -55.98
CA ALA A 32 28.77 11.74 -54.63
C ALA A 32 28.46 10.23 -54.65
N SER A 33 28.68 9.57 -53.50
CA SER A 33 28.22 8.19 -53.27
C SER A 33 26.70 8.14 -53.18
N ASN A 34 26.09 7.02 -53.58
CA ASN A 34 24.63 6.77 -53.54
C ASN A 34 23.76 7.77 -54.34
N SER A 35 24.29 8.36 -55.41
CA SER A 35 23.51 9.24 -56.30
C SER A 35 22.42 8.45 -57.05
N LEU A 36 21.21 9.00 -57.12
CA LEU A 36 20.18 8.52 -58.06
C LEU A 36 20.37 9.23 -59.40
N VAL A 37 20.77 8.50 -60.43
CA VAL A 37 20.86 9.05 -61.79
C VAL A 37 19.53 8.80 -62.49
N ILE A 38 18.83 9.88 -62.84
CA ILE A 38 17.68 9.85 -63.75
C ILE A 38 18.17 10.34 -65.11
N ALA A 39 17.82 9.65 -66.18
CA ALA A 39 18.12 10.09 -67.55
C ALA A 39 16.89 9.89 -68.44
N GLY A 40 16.71 10.82 -69.39
CA GLY A 40 15.58 10.81 -70.32
C GLY A 40 16.02 10.94 -71.77
N LEU A 41 15.27 10.31 -72.67
CA LEU A 41 15.38 10.48 -74.10
C LEU A 41 14.15 11.23 -74.62
N GLN A 42 14.33 12.42 -75.18
CA GLN A 42 13.26 13.24 -75.75
C GLN A 42 13.32 13.25 -77.29
N ASN A 43 12.17 13.19 -77.96
CA ASN A 43 12.11 13.39 -79.41
C ASN A 43 11.73 14.84 -79.75
N SER A 44 12.63 15.61 -80.38
CA SER A 44 12.36 16.98 -80.86
C SER A 44 12.10 17.09 -82.37
N GLY A 45 11.88 15.98 -83.08
CA GLY A 45 11.75 15.99 -84.53
C GLY A 45 10.32 16.28 -85.03
N ASN A 46 10.17 17.27 -85.92
CA ASN A 46 8.98 17.42 -86.76
C ASN A 46 8.92 16.26 -87.77
N GLY A 47 8.13 15.22 -87.48
CA GLY A 47 7.85 14.15 -88.45
C GLY A 47 7.26 12.88 -87.80
N ASN A 48 5.99 12.61 -88.10
CA ASN A 48 5.28 11.41 -87.67
C ASN A 48 5.84 10.14 -88.32
N SER A 49 6.73 9.44 -87.61
CA SER A 49 6.96 7.98 -87.69
C SER A 49 7.91 7.57 -86.56
N ALA A 50 7.43 7.57 -85.31
CA ALA A 50 8.28 7.31 -84.13
C ALA A 50 8.12 5.86 -83.63
N GLY A 51 9.24 5.14 -83.51
CA GLY A 51 9.32 3.93 -82.68
C GLY A 51 9.33 4.28 -81.19
N THR A 52 8.92 3.33 -80.34
CA THR A 52 8.90 3.50 -78.88
C THR A 52 10.34 3.51 -78.33
N PRO A 53 10.83 4.60 -77.74
CA PRO A 53 12.14 4.60 -77.09
C PRO A 53 12.12 3.71 -75.83
N THR A 54 13.22 3.00 -75.57
CA THR A 54 13.41 2.21 -74.33
C THR A 54 14.69 2.62 -73.61
N ALA A 55 14.63 2.63 -72.27
CA ALA A 55 15.81 2.64 -71.43
C ALA A 55 16.26 1.19 -71.24
N ASN A 56 17.53 0.89 -71.49
CA ASN A 56 18.07 -0.45 -71.34
C ASN A 56 18.92 -0.53 -70.06
N ALA A 57 19.08 -1.74 -69.53
CA ALA A 57 19.93 -1.98 -68.37
C ALA A 57 21.33 -1.36 -68.58
N PRO A 58 21.88 -0.66 -67.58
CA PRO A 58 21.54 -0.78 -66.16
C PRO A 58 20.47 0.23 -65.64
N LEU A 59 19.82 1.02 -66.51
CA LEU A 59 18.69 1.87 -66.11
C LEU A 59 17.37 1.08 -66.09
N THR A 60 16.56 1.28 -65.05
CA THR A 60 15.19 0.76 -64.99
C THR A 60 14.22 1.80 -65.56
N GLN A 61 13.43 1.42 -66.58
CA GLN A 61 12.43 2.30 -67.19
C GLN A 61 11.36 2.68 -66.16
N SER A 62 11.17 3.98 -65.90
CA SER A 62 10.17 4.47 -64.95
C SER A 62 8.92 5.04 -65.60
N ALA A 63 9.01 5.44 -66.88
CA ALA A 63 7.86 5.90 -67.65
C ALA A 63 8.10 5.74 -69.17
N SER A 64 7.03 5.36 -69.88
CA SER A 64 6.92 5.43 -71.34
C SER A 64 5.61 6.13 -71.71
N GLY A 65 5.64 7.10 -72.63
CA GLY A 65 4.44 7.84 -73.02
C GLY A 65 4.64 8.93 -74.07
N ASN A 66 3.54 9.36 -74.68
CA ASN A 66 3.51 10.43 -75.69
C ASN A 66 3.17 11.78 -75.02
N TRP A 67 4.01 12.80 -75.20
CA TRP A 67 3.79 14.15 -74.67
C TRP A 67 3.22 15.09 -75.75
N GLY A 68 1.90 15.06 -75.97
CA GLY A 68 1.20 16.06 -76.80
C GLY A 68 1.61 16.11 -78.29
N SER A 69 0.83 16.80 -79.12
CA SER A 69 0.91 16.66 -80.59
C SER A 69 2.10 17.34 -81.29
N GLN A 70 3.14 17.76 -80.55
CA GLN A 70 4.33 18.43 -81.11
C GLN A 70 5.66 17.90 -80.57
N TRP A 71 5.67 16.98 -79.59
CA TRP A 71 6.88 16.42 -79.00
C TRP A 71 6.74 14.90 -78.93
N GLY A 72 7.49 14.17 -79.75
CA GLY A 72 7.38 12.71 -79.83
C GLY A 72 7.75 12.01 -78.51
N SER A 73 7.46 10.71 -78.45
CA SER A 73 7.58 9.81 -77.30
C SER A 73 8.78 10.02 -76.37
N LEU A 74 8.56 9.86 -75.06
CA LEU A 74 9.54 10.00 -73.98
C LEU A 74 9.87 8.63 -73.36
N ALA A 75 11.15 8.34 -73.16
CA ALA A 75 11.61 7.26 -72.29
C ALA A 75 12.44 7.83 -71.14
N VAL A 76 12.07 7.51 -69.90
CA VAL A 76 12.84 7.86 -68.70
C VAL A 76 13.29 6.58 -68.00
N GLY A 77 14.57 6.54 -67.60
CA GLY A 77 15.13 5.47 -66.78
C GLY A 77 15.90 6.00 -65.59
N HIS A 78 16.09 5.17 -64.57
CA HIS A 78 16.87 5.52 -63.37
C HIS A 78 17.83 4.40 -62.94
N ILE A 79 18.90 4.76 -62.23
CA ILE A 79 19.84 3.84 -61.58
C ILE A 79 20.38 4.47 -60.29
N GLN A 80 20.50 3.68 -59.23
CA GLN A 80 21.20 4.08 -58.00
C GLN A 80 22.68 3.70 -58.08
N VAL A 81 23.57 4.65 -57.81
CA VAL A 81 25.01 4.51 -58.01
C VAL A 81 25.72 4.49 -56.65
N ALA A 82 26.20 3.33 -56.22
CA ALA A 82 26.73 3.15 -54.85
C ALA A 82 28.02 3.94 -54.55
N THR A 83 28.87 4.16 -55.56
CA THR A 83 30.15 4.88 -55.41
C THR A 83 30.33 5.92 -56.53
N PRO A 84 31.04 7.04 -56.29
CA PRO A 84 31.29 8.05 -57.32
C PRO A 84 31.98 7.41 -58.53
N GLY A 85 31.44 7.62 -59.73
CA GLY A 85 31.97 6.97 -60.92
C GLY A 85 31.29 7.42 -62.21
N ALA A 86 31.91 7.06 -63.33
CA ALA A 86 31.32 7.27 -64.64
C ALA A 86 30.18 6.26 -64.86
N VAL A 87 28.96 6.77 -65.02
CA VAL A 87 27.78 6.00 -65.39
C VAL A 87 27.40 6.36 -66.82
N THR A 88 27.23 5.36 -67.67
CA THR A 88 26.88 5.58 -69.08
C THR A 88 25.47 5.05 -69.34
N PRO A 89 24.42 5.87 -69.19
CA PRO A 89 23.06 5.50 -69.60
C PRO A 89 23.01 5.10 -71.08
N ILE A 90 22.27 4.02 -71.35
CA ILE A 90 22.07 3.46 -72.70
C ILE A 90 20.60 3.57 -73.08
N PHE A 91 20.33 4.24 -74.20
CA PHE A 91 18.99 4.33 -74.78
C PHE A 91 18.97 3.76 -76.20
N THR A 92 17.88 3.07 -76.54
CA THR A 92 17.66 2.51 -77.87
C THR A 92 16.30 2.92 -78.44
N THR A 93 16.26 3.14 -79.75
CA THR A 93 15.02 3.42 -80.51
C THR A 93 14.86 2.37 -81.62
N SER A 94 13.62 1.94 -81.89
CA SER A 94 13.35 0.86 -82.84
C SER A 94 13.15 1.30 -84.31
N THR A 95 12.92 2.58 -84.61
CA THR A 95 12.73 3.06 -86.01
C THR A 95 13.11 4.53 -86.21
N GLY A 96 13.62 4.84 -87.41
CA GLY A 96 14.38 6.04 -87.75
C GLY A 96 13.58 7.34 -87.92
N GLY A 97 13.86 8.28 -87.03
CA GLY A 97 13.53 9.71 -87.12
C GLY A 97 14.69 10.56 -86.55
N SER A 98 14.63 11.88 -86.67
CA SER A 98 15.62 12.78 -86.04
C SER A 98 15.22 13.07 -84.58
N TYR A 99 16.10 12.75 -83.62
CA TYR A 99 15.85 12.93 -82.17
C TYR A 99 16.91 13.87 -81.54
N SER A 100 16.62 14.46 -80.38
CA SER A 100 17.56 15.25 -79.59
C SER A 100 17.66 14.70 -78.17
N ILE A 101 18.83 14.24 -77.74
CA ILE A 101 18.98 13.66 -76.40
C ILE A 101 19.20 14.78 -75.37
N ASN A 102 18.19 15.03 -74.54
CA ASN A 102 18.33 15.84 -73.33
C ASN A 102 18.60 14.92 -72.13
N ALA A 103 19.86 14.55 -71.92
CA ALA A 103 20.28 13.88 -70.69
C ALA A 103 20.41 14.92 -69.57
N ALA A 104 19.46 14.94 -68.65
CA ALA A 104 19.56 15.74 -67.43
C ALA A 104 19.82 14.79 -66.26
N SER A 105 21.03 14.81 -65.68
CA SER A 105 21.26 14.19 -64.37
C SER A 105 20.63 15.07 -63.29
N ILE A 106 19.62 14.56 -62.60
CA ILE A 106 19.21 15.15 -61.33
C ILE A 106 20.02 14.44 -60.24
N GLU A 107 20.97 15.13 -59.63
CA GLU A 107 21.58 14.69 -58.37
C GLU A 107 20.57 14.95 -57.25
N VAL A 108 19.64 14.01 -57.04
CA VAL A 108 18.96 13.94 -55.75
C VAL A 108 19.92 13.16 -54.87
N LEU A 109 20.40 13.79 -53.79
CA LEU A 109 20.86 13.06 -52.63
C LEU A 109 19.65 12.25 -52.14
N ALA A 110 19.47 11.04 -52.67
CA ALA A 110 18.53 10.09 -52.09
C ALA A 110 18.93 10.00 -50.62
N GLU A 111 17.98 10.12 -49.70
CA GLU A 111 18.25 9.94 -48.28
C GLU A 111 18.95 8.58 -48.13
N THR A 112 20.28 8.64 -47.94
CA THR A 112 21.14 7.47 -48.13
C THR A 112 20.91 6.56 -46.96
N GLN A 113 20.06 5.55 -47.15
CA GLN A 113 19.93 4.47 -46.20
C GLN A 113 21.32 3.85 -45.96
N PRO A 114 21.70 3.57 -44.71
CA PRO A 114 23.02 3.01 -44.41
C PRO A 114 23.21 1.67 -45.12
N LEU A 115 24.44 1.33 -45.53
CA LEU A 115 24.73 0.03 -46.16
C LEU A 115 24.40 -1.16 -45.24
N SER A 116 24.28 -0.93 -43.93
CA SER A 116 23.83 -1.90 -42.94
C SER A 116 22.31 -1.85 -42.71
N THR A 117 21.52 -1.64 -43.77
CA THR A 117 20.04 -1.74 -43.72
C THR A 117 19.59 -3.13 -44.15
N TRP A 118 18.78 -3.77 -43.31
CA TRP A 118 18.19 -5.08 -43.55
C TRP A 118 17.02 -5.01 -44.54
N THR A 119 16.90 -6.00 -45.43
CA THR A 119 15.87 -6.06 -46.48
C THR A 119 15.07 -7.36 -46.51
N GLN A 120 15.46 -8.36 -45.71
CA GLN A 120 14.77 -9.67 -45.70
C GLN A 120 13.49 -9.63 -44.85
N THR A 121 12.36 -10.05 -45.45
CA THR A 121 11.03 -9.99 -44.83
C THR A 121 10.50 -11.33 -44.32
N ALA A 122 11.06 -12.48 -44.74
CA ALA A 122 10.47 -13.78 -44.43
C ALA A 122 10.45 -14.16 -42.94
N GLY A 123 11.28 -13.51 -42.11
CA GLY A 123 11.45 -13.84 -40.69
C GLY A 123 12.18 -15.15 -40.44
N GLY A 124 11.98 -15.77 -39.28
CA GLY A 124 12.60 -17.03 -38.90
C GLY A 124 14.09 -16.92 -38.55
N ALA A 125 14.84 -18.02 -38.65
CA ALA A 125 16.27 -18.02 -38.40
C ALA A 125 17.02 -17.35 -39.55
N GLN A 126 17.79 -16.31 -39.23
CA GLN A 126 18.51 -15.46 -40.17
C GLN A 126 19.97 -15.35 -39.76
N SER A 127 20.84 -15.21 -40.77
CA SER A 127 22.29 -15.05 -40.60
C SER A 127 22.70 -13.64 -41.02
N TRP A 128 23.58 -13.01 -40.25
CA TRP A 128 24.18 -11.73 -40.63
C TRP A 128 24.99 -11.88 -41.92
N ASN A 129 25.69 -12.99 -42.09
CA ASN A 129 26.58 -13.23 -43.22
C ASN A 129 25.87 -13.59 -44.54
N THR A 130 24.54 -13.61 -44.58
CA THR A 130 23.78 -13.76 -45.83
C THR A 130 23.67 -12.40 -46.54
N ALA A 131 24.47 -12.21 -47.59
CA ALA A 131 24.53 -10.95 -48.34
C ALA A 131 23.15 -10.46 -48.85
N ALA A 132 22.29 -11.39 -49.28
CA ALA A 132 20.95 -11.10 -49.81
C ALA A 132 19.98 -10.51 -48.77
N ASN A 133 20.33 -10.55 -47.48
CA ASN A 133 19.52 -9.98 -46.42
C ASN A 133 19.76 -8.47 -46.22
N TRP A 134 20.74 -7.88 -46.89
CA TRP A 134 21.14 -6.49 -46.73
C TRP A 134 20.94 -5.67 -48.01
N ILE A 135 20.76 -4.37 -47.83
CA ILE A 135 20.79 -3.40 -48.92
C ILE A 135 22.10 -3.52 -49.70
N ALA A 136 22.02 -3.40 -51.02
CA ALA A 136 23.13 -3.65 -51.95
C ALA A 136 23.69 -5.09 -51.99
N ASN A 137 22.97 -6.08 -51.42
CA ASN A 137 23.32 -7.50 -51.49
C ASN A 137 24.78 -7.78 -51.06
N THR A 138 25.22 -7.09 -50.00
CA THR A 138 26.60 -7.13 -49.49
C THR A 138 26.56 -7.23 -47.96
N VAL A 139 27.37 -8.12 -47.38
CA VAL A 139 27.45 -8.25 -45.92
C VAL A 139 28.12 -7.02 -45.32
N PRO A 140 27.44 -6.26 -44.44
CA PRO A 140 28.01 -5.06 -43.85
C PRO A 140 29.04 -5.38 -42.75
N THR A 141 30.04 -4.51 -42.64
CA THR A 141 31.04 -4.48 -41.56
C THR A 141 30.97 -3.14 -40.84
N PRO A 142 29.92 -2.91 -40.02
CA PRO A 142 29.68 -1.62 -39.39
C PRO A 142 30.81 -1.24 -38.42
N LEU A 143 31.15 0.04 -38.41
CA LEU A 143 32.17 0.68 -37.60
C LEU A 143 31.53 1.53 -36.49
N ALA A 144 32.38 2.14 -35.65
CA ALA A 144 31.97 2.86 -34.45
C ALA A 144 31.02 4.06 -34.67
N GLY A 145 30.87 4.57 -35.91
CA GLY A 145 29.94 5.66 -36.23
C GLY A 145 28.70 5.21 -36.99
N ASP A 146 28.62 3.93 -37.36
CA ASP A 146 27.64 3.46 -38.34
C ASP A 146 26.29 3.14 -37.70
N THR A 147 25.25 3.24 -38.53
CA THR A 147 23.89 2.77 -38.20
C THR A 147 23.66 1.39 -38.80
N VAL A 148 23.12 0.48 -38.00
CA VAL A 148 22.58 -0.82 -38.40
C VAL A 148 21.06 -0.75 -38.26
N ASP A 149 20.33 -0.98 -39.34
CA ASP A 149 18.90 -0.73 -39.41
C ASP A 149 18.10 -1.97 -39.79
N PHE A 150 17.37 -2.54 -38.82
CA PHE A 150 16.40 -3.63 -39.00
C PHE A 150 14.95 -3.14 -39.04
N SER A 151 14.72 -1.83 -39.02
CA SER A 151 13.39 -1.26 -38.77
C SER A 151 12.60 -0.90 -40.02
N THR A 152 13.23 -0.96 -41.19
CA THR A 152 12.63 -0.55 -42.47
C THR A 152 11.78 -1.64 -43.12
N VAL A 153 11.75 -2.85 -42.55
CA VAL A 153 11.08 -4.02 -43.12
C VAL A 153 9.77 -4.32 -42.41
N ASP A 154 8.83 -4.89 -43.15
CA ASP A 154 7.66 -5.60 -42.63
C ASP A 154 7.99 -7.09 -42.62
N ILE A 155 8.24 -7.66 -41.43
CA ILE A 155 8.63 -9.07 -41.32
C ILE A 155 7.39 -9.94 -41.14
N THR A 156 7.32 -11.07 -41.87
CA THR A 156 6.13 -11.95 -41.85
C THR A 156 6.13 -12.97 -40.72
N ALA A 157 7.23 -13.06 -39.96
CA ALA A 157 7.36 -13.92 -38.79
C ALA A 157 8.47 -13.38 -37.86
N ASN A 158 8.44 -13.76 -36.57
CA ASN A 158 9.51 -13.45 -35.63
C ASN A 158 10.89 -13.81 -36.21
N THR A 159 11.84 -12.86 -36.14
CA THR A 159 13.18 -13.03 -36.70
C THR A 159 14.18 -13.36 -35.60
N THR A 160 14.95 -14.42 -35.78
CA THR A 160 16.08 -14.79 -34.92
C THR A 160 17.38 -14.62 -35.69
N LEU A 161 18.17 -13.59 -35.36
CA LEU A 161 19.42 -13.23 -36.02
C LEU A 161 20.62 -13.86 -35.30
N THR A 162 21.45 -14.56 -36.05
CA THR A 162 22.80 -14.97 -35.61
C THR A 162 23.81 -13.95 -36.15
N LEU A 163 24.72 -13.46 -35.29
CA LEU A 163 25.69 -12.42 -35.66
C LEU A 163 26.94 -12.97 -36.37
N GLU A 164 27.28 -14.25 -36.14
CA GLU A 164 28.49 -14.97 -36.59
C GLU A 164 29.88 -14.38 -36.22
N ALA A 165 29.96 -13.13 -35.78
CA ALA A 165 31.15 -12.47 -35.25
C ALA A 165 30.71 -11.31 -34.35
N ASP A 166 31.65 -10.77 -33.56
CA ASP A 166 31.42 -9.52 -32.84
C ASP A 166 31.11 -8.38 -33.81
N ARG A 167 30.10 -7.56 -33.49
CA ARG A 167 29.66 -6.45 -34.33
C ARG A 167 29.79 -5.14 -33.59
N THR A 168 30.24 -4.09 -34.28
CA THR A 168 30.37 -2.73 -33.72
C THR A 168 29.41 -1.79 -34.44
N GLY A 169 28.77 -0.89 -33.72
CA GLY A 169 27.89 0.11 -34.33
C GLY A 169 27.49 1.20 -33.35
N ALA A 170 27.15 2.37 -33.87
CA ALA A 170 26.64 3.49 -33.07
C ALA A 170 25.14 3.41 -32.85
N VAL A 171 24.39 3.17 -33.90
CA VAL A 171 22.93 3.15 -33.83
C VAL A 171 22.43 1.79 -34.30
N TRP A 172 21.59 1.16 -33.50
CA TRP A 172 20.95 -0.11 -33.81
C TRP A 172 19.45 0.08 -33.77
N LYS A 173 18.79 -0.03 -34.93
CA LYS A 173 17.35 0.15 -35.04
C LYS A 173 16.66 -1.19 -35.23
N PHE A 174 15.62 -1.44 -34.44
CA PHE A 174 14.75 -2.59 -34.57
C PHE A 174 13.31 -2.12 -34.74
N GLY A 175 12.59 -2.77 -35.64
CA GLY A 175 11.19 -2.43 -35.91
C GLY A 175 10.58 -3.41 -36.89
N ASP A 176 9.30 -3.22 -37.12
CA ASP A 176 8.49 -4.02 -38.04
C ASP A 176 7.39 -3.09 -38.54
N THR A 177 7.41 -2.68 -39.80
CA THR A 177 6.67 -1.46 -40.19
C THR A 177 5.15 -1.56 -40.01
N THR A 178 4.56 -2.76 -40.09
CA THR A 178 3.11 -2.95 -39.88
C THR A 178 2.74 -4.19 -39.04
N GLY A 179 3.68 -5.07 -38.71
CA GLY A 179 3.42 -6.28 -37.94
C GLY A 179 3.60 -6.18 -36.42
N THR A 180 3.38 -7.33 -35.76
CA THR A 180 3.54 -7.56 -34.32
C THR A 180 4.75 -8.43 -34.00
N GLU A 181 5.51 -8.78 -35.03
CA GLU A 181 6.63 -9.68 -34.99
C GLU A 181 7.80 -9.03 -34.24
N THR A 182 8.67 -9.89 -33.73
CA THR A 182 9.75 -9.53 -32.83
C THR A 182 11.11 -9.93 -33.38
N TRP A 183 12.13 -9.22 -32.91
CA TRP A 183 13.52 -9.50 -33.21
C TRP A 183 14.18 -10.19 -32.03
N THR A 184 14.95 -11.24 -32.29
CA THR A 184 15.81 -11.90 -31.31
C THR A 184 17.21 -11.99 -31.87
N VAL A 185 18.21 -11.44 -31.18
CA VAL A 185 19.62 -11.67 -31.50
C VAL A 185 20.12 -12.82 -30.62
N ASN A 186 20.66 -13.86 -31.25
CA ASN A 186 21.17 -15.04 -30.58
C ASN A 186 22.36 -14.75 -29.67
N ALA A 187 22.55 -15.60 -28.66
CA ALA A 187 23.74 -15.59 -27.82
C ALA A 187 25.00 -15.97 -28.60
N GLY A 188 26.18 -15.67 -28.03
CA GLY A 188 27.48 -16.11 -28.54
C GLY A 188 28.44 -14.95 -28.79
N ASN A 189 28.11 -14.07 -29.74
CA ASN A 189 28.95 -12.92 -30.11
C ASN A 189 28.48 -11.64 -29.43
N THR A 190 29.34 -10.63 -29.38
CA THR A 190 29.11 -9.35 -28.70
C THR A 190 28.66 -8.26 -29.67
N ILE A 191 27.73 -7.41 -29.23
CA ILE A 191 27.48 -6.11 -29.86
C ILE A 191 28.24 -5.03 -29.09
N THR A 192 29.19 -4.38 -29.74
CA THR A 192 29.93 -3.23 -29.19
C THR A 192 29.24 -1.93 -29.59
N LEU A 193 28.69 -1.25 -28.59
CA LEU A 193 28.08 0.07 -28.69
C LEU A 193 29.21 1.12 -28.70
N ALA A 194 29.45 1.72 -29.86
CA ALA A 194 30.56 2.65 -30.06
C ALA A 194 30.08 3.97 -30.67
N GLY A 195 30.91 5.01 -30.66
CA GLY A 195 30.51 6.36 -31.06
C GLY A 195 30.23 7.27 -29.87
N THR A 196 29.71 8.48 -30.13
CA THR A 196 29.52 9.52 -29.11
C THR A 196 28.29 9.29 -28.24
N THR A 197 27.17 8.90 -28.85
CA THR A 197 25.91 8.61 -28.16
C THR A 197 25.32 7.31 -28.73
N PRO A 198 25.87 6.14 -28.36
CA PRO A 198 25.38 4.88 -28.88
C PRO A 198 23.90 4.70 -28.53
N THR A 199 23.10 4.31 -29.53
CA THR A 199 21.65 4.26 -29.42
C THR A 199 21.12 2.91 -29.87
N ILE A 200 20.24 2.32 -29.08
CA ILE A 200 19.37 1.25 -29.54
C ILE A 200 17.95 1.80 -29.59
N GLU A 201 17.43 1.89 -30.81
CA GLU A 201 16.06 2.33 -31.08
C GLU A 201 15.21 1.09 -31.34
N VAL A 202 14.15 0.91 -30.55
CA VAL A 202 13.13 -0.10 -30.84
C VAL A 202 11.84 0.63 -31.14
N LEU A 203 11.49 0.74 -32.41
CA LEU A 203 10.34 1.55 -32.84
C LEU A 203 9.04 0.98 -32.28
N GLN A 204 8.84 -0.33 -32.40
CA GLN A 204 7.66 -1.05 -31.91
C GLN A 204 8.00 -2.49 -31.48
N ASN A 205 7.01 -3.20 -30.94
CA ASN A 205 7.11 -4.60 -30.52
C ASN A 205 8.27 -4.84 -29.54
N THR A 206 9.06 -5.90 -29.77
CA THR A 206 10.18 -6.30 -28.90
C THR A 206 11.41 -6.66 -29.72
N ALA A 207 12.57 -6.17 -29.28
CA ALA A 207 13.88 -6.66 -29.65
C ALA A 207 14.54 -7.32 -28.42
N THR A 208 14.85 -8.61 -28.51
CA THR A 208 15.53 -9.38 -27.46
C THR A 208 16.98 -9.60 -27.82
N LEU A 209 17.90 -9.14 -26.99
CA LEU A 209 19.32 -9.35 -27.17
C LEU A 209 19.80 -10.42 -26.17
N ASN A 210 20.00 -11.64 -26.67
CA ASN A 210 20.61 -12.74 -25.91
C ASN A 210 22.16 -12.69 -25.99
N CYS A 211 22.72 -11.64 -26.60
CA CYS A 211 24.14 -11.40 -26.74
C CYS A 211 24.65 -10.35 -25.73
N PRO A 212 25.92 -10.42 -25.29
CA PRO A 212 26.52 -9.35 -24.50
C PRO A 212 26.56 -8.01 -25.24
N LEU A 213 26.36 -6.92 -24.50
CA LEU A 213 26.62 -5.56 -24.97
C LEU A 213 27.91 -5.02 -24.35
N ALA A 214 28.79 -4.44 -25.16
CA ALA A 214 30.06 -3.84 -24.72
C ALA A 214 30.19 -2.40 -25.20
N GLY A 215 31.22 -1.67 -24.75
CA GLY A 215 31.53 -0.30 -25.17
C GLY A 215 31.78 0.67 -24.02
N THR A 216 32.36 1.83 -24.30
CA THR A 216 32.73 2.80 -23.25
C THR A 216 31.78 3.99 -23.15
N ALA A 217 31.02 4.28 -24.21
CA ALA A 217 30.11 5.43 -24.26
C ALA A 217 28.70 5.14 -23.70
N GLY A 218 28.37 3.86 -23.46
CA GLY A 218 27.12 3.44 -22.83
C GLY A 218 25.98 3.17 -23.81
N LEU A 219 24.74 3.28 -23.33
CA LEU A 219 23.53 2.93 -24.08
C LEU A 219 22.47 4.03 -23.95
N THR A 220 21.97 4.53 -25.07
CA THR A 220 20.73 5.31 -25.12
C THR A 220 19.60 4.45 -25.69
N LYS A 221 18.55 4.19 -24.90
CA LYS A 221 17.36 3.46 -25.37
C LYS A 221 16.29 4.44 -25.83
N THR A 222 15.94 4.38 -27.12
CA THR A 222 14.88 5.18 -27.76
C THR A 222 13.82 4.29 -28.41
N GLY A 223 12.82 4.91 -29.04
CA GLY A 223 11.67 4.22 -29.63
C GLY A 223 10.67 3.69 -28.59
N ALA A 224 9.42 3.49 -29.00
CA ALA A 224 8.32 3.12 -28.10
C ALA A 224 8.33 1.64 -27.69
N GLY A 225 8.99 0.78 -28.46
CA GLY A 225 9.05 -0.66 -28.24
C GLY A 225 9.92 -1.09 -27.05
N ILE A 226 9.98 -2.40 -26.85
CA ILE A 226 10.66 -3.07 -25.75
C ILE A 226 12.05 -3.53 -26.20
N LEU A 227 13.10 -3.06 -25.53
CA LEU A 227 14.42 -3.68 -25.60
C LEU A 227 14.58 -4.64 -24.43
N SER A 228 14.73 -5.93 -24.69
CA SER A 228 14.99 -6.96 -23.68
C SER A 228 16.47 -7.32 -23.66
N LEU A 229 17.14 -7.09 -22.54
CA LEU A 229 18.54 -7.46 -22.31
C LEU A 229 18.58 -8.78 -21.54
N ALA A 230 18.88 -9.86 -22.25
CA ALA A 230 18.84 -11.24 -21.74
C ALA A 230 20.23 -11.86 -21.53
N ALA A 231 21.30 -11.12 -21.80
CA ALA A 231 22.67 -11.47 -21.46
C ALA A 231 23.33 -10.39 -20.60
N ALA A 232 24.49 -10.70 -20.04
CA ALA A 232 25.29 -9.74 -19.29
C ALA A 232 25.87 -8.65 -20.20
N SER A 233 25.76 -7.39 -19.78
CA SER A 233 26.38 -6.25 -20.43
C SER A 233 27.66 -5.85 -19.70
N THR A 234 28.67 -5.43 -20.46
CA THR A 234 30.00 -5.02 -19.98
C THR A 234 30.35 -3.58 -20.34
N TYR A 235 29.42 -2.83 -20.95
CA TYR A 235 29.67 -1.43 -21.25
C TYR A 235 29.84 -0.61 -19.96
N SER A 236 30.77 0.35 -19.99
CA SER A 236 31.13 1.15 -18.81
C SER A 236 30.51 2.55 -18.79
N GLY A 237 30.06 3.04 -19.94
CA GLY A 237 29.29 4.29 -20.03
C GLY A 237 27.87 4.15 -19.46
N GLY A 238 27.21 5.29 -19.25
CA GLY A 238 25.87 5.33 -18.65
C GLY A 238 24.77 4.75 -19.54
N THR A 239 23.66 4.36 -18.91
CA THR A 239 22.42 3.99 -19.61
C THR A 239 21.42 5.12 -19.50
N MET A 240 21.05 5.70 -20.64
CA MET A 240 19.97 6.68 -20.74
C MET A 240 18.70 5.98 -21.26
N LEU A 241 17.67 5.92 -20.42
CA LEU A 241 16.36 5.41 -20.83
C LEU A 241 15.47 6.57 -21.28
N SER A 242 15.50 6.86 -22.59
CA SER A 242 14.82 8.02 -23.18
C SER A 242 13.36 7.77 -23.55
N ASN A 243 12.98 6.56 -23.98
CA ASN A 243 11.59 6.21 -24.33
C ASN A 243 11.36 4.68 -24.32
N GLY A 244 10.09 4.28 -24.27
CA GLY A 244 9.66 2.89 -24.37
C GLY A 244 10.01 2.06 -23.13
N THR A 245 10.18 0.75 -23.32
CA THR A 245 10.53 -0.18 -22.24
C THR A 245 11.94 -0.71 -22.40
N LEU A 246 12.70 -0.73 -21.30
CA LEU A 246 13.93 -1.50 -21.15
C LEU A 246 13.64 -2.66 -20.19
N ALA A 247 13.53 -3.87 -20.73
CA ALA A 247 13.32 -5.08 -19.96
C ALA A 247 14.67 -5.72 -19.63
N ILE A 248 14.95 -5.93 -18.35
CA ILE A 248 16.18 -6.56 -17.87
C ILE A 248 15.87 -7.99 -17.45
N ALA A 249 16.20 -8.93 -18.34
CA ALA A 249 15.98 -10.36 -18.14
C ALA A 249 17.20 -11.06 -17.52
N HIS A 250 18.37 -10.43 -17.53
CA HIS A 250 19.59 -10.92 -16.90
C HIS A 250 20.04 -9.99 -15.76
N ALA A 251 20.51 -10.54 -14.62
CA ALA A 251 20.87 -9.75 -13.44
C ALA A 251 21.92 -8.67 -13.71
N ASN A 252 22.87 -8.96 -14.60
CA ASN A 252 23.91 -8.02 -15.07
C ASN A 252 23.59 -7.44 -16.46
N GLY A 253 22.30 -7.32 -16.81
CA GLY A 253 21.88 -6.83 -18.13
C GLY A 253 22.17 -5.33 -18.33
N LEU A 254 22.27 -4.57 -17.25
CA LEU A 254 22.77 -3.20 -17.26
C LEU A 254 24.30 -3.20 -17.10
N GLY A 255 24.98 -2.28 -17.80
CA GLY A 255 26.42 -2.06 -17.64
C GLY A 255 26.77 -1.36 -16.32
N SER A 256 28.00 -0.88 -16.18
CA SER A 256 28.50 -0.31 -14.92
C SER A 256 28.38 1.21 -14.80
N GLY A 257 27.90 1.91 -15.82
CA GLY A 257 27.75 3.37 -15.79
C GLY A 257 26.48 3.84 -15.09
N THR A 258 26.34 5.15 -14.90
CA THR A 258 25.15 5.78 -14.30
C THR A 258 23.89 5.44 -15.09
N LEU A 259 22.81 5.09 -14.39
CA LEU A 259 21.48 4.89 -14.98
C LEU A 259 20.68 6.20 -14.92
N THR A 260 20.38 6.80 -16.06
CA THR A 260 19.51 7.98 -16.16
C THR A 260 18.12 7.57 -16.60
N MET A 261 17.14 7.87 -15.76
CA MET A 261 15.71 7.62 -15.99
C MET A 261 14.97 8.95 -16.12
N GLY A 262 13.87 8.95 -16.87
CA GLY A 262 13.01 10.13 -17.01
C GLY A 262 13.06 10.82 -18.37
N GLY A 263 13.22 10.03 -19.44
CA GLY A 263 13.02 10.53 -20.81
C GLY A 263 11.55 10.83 -21.16
N ALA A 264 11.27 10.92 -22.46
CA ALA A 264 9.94 11.20 -22.98
C ALA A 264 8.95 10.05 -22.69
N ASN A 265 7.66 10.40 -22.56
CA ASN A 265 6.54 9.46 -22.49
C ASN A 265 6.59 8.44 -21.33
N ASN A 266 7.16 8.81 -20.17
CA ASN A 266 7.16 7.99 -18.96
C ASN A 266 7.77 6.59 -19.19
N PRO A 267 9.06 6.50 -19.55
CA PRO A 267 9.67 5.26 -19.96
C PRO A 267 9.72 4.24 -18.81
N TYR A 268 9.77 2.96 -19.17
CA TYR A 268 9.61 1.85 -18.25
C TYR A 268 10.87 0.99 -18.16
N LEU A 269 11.52 0.98 -17.00
CA LEU A 269 12.55 0.00 -16.69
C LEU A 269 11.91 -1.17 -15.95
N ASN A 270 11.91 -2.34 -16.58
CA ASN A 270 11.20 -3.51 -16.08
C ASN A 270 12.18 -4.65 -15.79
N ASN A 271 12.28 -5.06 -14.54
CA ASN A 271 13.00 -6.28 -14.19
C ASN A 271 12.11 -7.49 -14.50
N THR A 272 12.50 -8.24 -15.54
CA THR A 272 11.83 -9.45 -16.00
C THR A 272 12.58 -10.73 -15.64
N SER A 273 13.68 -10.64 -14.88
CA SER A 273 14.52 -11.78 -14.49
C SER A 273 13.86 -12.72 -13.46
N GLY A 274 12.76 -12.30 -12.82
CA GLY A 274 12.05 -13.08 -11.79
C GLY A 274 12.66 -13.01 -10.38
N SER A 275 13.85 -12.43 -10.22
CA SER A 275 14.52 -12.19 -8.93
C SER A 275 14.84 -10.71 -8.74
N THR A 276 15.23 -10.29 -7.52
CA THR A 276 15.68 -8.90 -7.31
C THR A 276 16.99 -8.64 -8.04
N ILE A 277 17.06 -7.56 -8.82
CA ILE A 277 18.30 -7.10 -9.46
C ILE A 277 18.97 -6.08 -8.56
N ALA A 278 20.25 -6.32 -8.25
CA ALA A 278 21.11 -5.36 -7.56
C ALA A 278 21.89 -4.53 -8.58
N PHE A 279 21.89 -3.21 -8.42
CA PHE A 279 22.61 -2.28 -9.28
C PHE A 279 23.37 -1.26 -8.43
N ALA A 280 24.69 -1.24 -8.61
CA ALA A 280 25.58 -0.53 -7.69
C ALA A 280 25.93 0.89 -8.12
N SER A 281 25.77 1.20 -9.40
CA SER A 281 26.12 2.51 -9.95
C SER A 281 25.05 3.56 -9.63
N ASP A 282 25.44 4.83 -9.75
CA ASP A 282 24.56 5.96 -9.46
C ASP A 282 23.37 6.04 -10.40
N LEU A 283 22.33 6.72 -9.94
CA LEU A 283 21.10 6.98 -10.68
C LEU A 283 20.90 8.49 -10.85
N THR A 284 20.31 8.86 -11.98
CA THR A 284 19.76 10.20 -12.20
C THR A 284 18.27 10.09 -12.50
N TRP A 285 17.45 10.80 -11.73
CA TRP A 285 16.00 10.92 -11.96
C TRP A 285 15.72 12.27 -12.61
N ALA A 286 15.63 12.26 -13.94
CA ALA A 286 15.53 13.43 -14.79
C ALA A 286 14.11 13.75 -15.29
N GLY A 287 13.11 12.96 -14.89
CA GLY A 287 11.74 13.07 -15.39
C GLY A 287 10.86 11.90 -14.95
N ASN A 288 9.62 11.86 -15.42
CA ASN A 288 8.67 10.79 -15.09
C ASN A 288 9.21 9.43 -15.55
N PHE A 289 9.07 8.39 -14.73
CA PHE A 289 9.43 7.04 -15.14
C PHE A 289 8.62 5.98 -14.41
N ARG A 290 8.67 4.76 -14.96
CA ARG A 290 8.10 3.54 -14.38
C ARG A 290 9.18 2.54 -14.00
N LEU A 291 8.99 1.82 -12.89
CA LEU A 291 9.81 0.69 -12.46
C LEU A 291 8.96 -0.54 -12.19
N GLY A 292 9.31 -1.64 -12.85
CA GLY A 292 8.65 -2.94 -12.76
C GLY A 292 9.59 -3.98 -12.17
N GLY A 293 9.03 -4.95 -11.45
CA GLY A 293 9.82 -5.96 -10.74
C GLY A 293 10.58 -5.40 -9.53
N ASN A 294 11.44 -6.24 -8.94
CA ASN A 294 12.15 -5.92 -7.70
C ASN A 294 13.56 -5.40 -7.97
N TRP A 295 13.93 -4.28 -7.34
CA TRP A 295 15.21 -3.61 -7.54
C TRP A 295 15.87 -3.29 -6.21
N ASN A 296 17.20 -3.39 -6.18
CA ASN A 296 18.05 -2.91 -5.11
C ASN A 296 19.15 -2.02 -5.69
N PHE A 297 18.98 -0.71 -5.57
CA PHE A 297 19.93 0.30 -6.03
C PHE A 297 20.80 0.75 -4.86
N SER A 298 22.11 0.52 -4.91
CA SER A 298 23.02 0.95 -3.84
C SER A 298 23.82 2.22 -4.16
N GLY A 299 23.83 2.66 -5.42
CA GLY A 299 24.42 3.93 -5.83
C GLY A 299 23.58 5.13 -5.38
N ASP A 300 24.19 6.32 -5.40
CA ASP A 300 23.52 7.55 -5.02
C ASP A 300 22.50 7.96 -6.10
N VAL A 301 21.49 8.72 -5.69
CA VAL A 301 20.44 9.19 -6.59
C VAL A 301 20.45 10.72 -6.64
N SER A 302 20.63 11.28 -7.83
CA SER A 302 20.46 12.71 -8.09
C SER A 302 19.08 12.98 -8.71
N ILE A 303 18.24 13.75 -8.02
CA ILE A 303 16.94 14.21 -8.55
C ILE A 303 17.13 15.56 -9.23
N THR A 304 16.93 15.61 -10.54
CA THR A 304 17.17 16.81 -11.35
C THR A 304 15.90 17.46 -11.90
N ALA A 305 14.75 16.77 -11.81
CA ALA A 305 13.47 17.29 -12.26
C ALA A 305 12.30 16.85 -11.37
N ASN A 306 11.21 17.62 -11.39
CA ASN A 306 9.96 17.22 -10.74
C ASN A 306 9.28 16.14 -11.58
N ALA A 307 9.16 14.96 -10.99
CA ALA A 307 8.74 13.78 -11.69
C ALA A 307 7.87 12.88 -10.81
N THR A 308 7.02 12.09 -11.45
CA THR A 308 6.30 10.97 -10.86
C THR A 308 7.09 9.68 -11.07
N GLN A 309 7.36 8.97 -9.98
CA GLN A 309 8.01 7.67 -9.95
C GLN A 309 6.94 6.58 -9.79
N GLU A 310 6.55 5.92 -10.88
CA GLU A 310 5.55 4.85 -10.89
C GLU A 310 6.19 3.49 -10.60
N LEU A 311 6.03 2.97 -9.39
CA LEU A 311 6.68 1.73 -8.96
C LEU A 311 5.66 0.60 -8.77
N TYR A 312 5.93 -0.56 -9.37
CA TYR A 312 5.05 -1.73 -9.35
C TYR A 312 5.60 -2.95 -8.59
N GLY A 313 6.90 -2.95 -8.25
CA GLY A 313 7.52 -3.96 -7.38
C GLY A 313 8.14 -3.32 -6.13
N THR A 314 9.01 -4.07 -5.45
CA THR A 314 9.81 -3.52 -4.34
C THR A 314 11.06 -2.85 -4.89
N VAL A 315 11.22 -1.55 -4.66
CA VAL A 315 12.39 -0.77 -5.04
C VAL A 315 13.09 -0.33 -3.77
N THR A 316 14.30 -0.85 -3.54
CA THR A 316 15.15 -0.42 -2.42
C THR A 316 16.20 0.54 -2.93
N ILE A 317 16.29 1.72 -2.29
CA ILE A 317 17.38 2.67 -2.48
C ILE A 317 18.25 2.66 -1.22
N GLY A 318 19.47 2.14 -1.37
CA GLY A 318 20.49 2.10 -0.33
C GLY A 318 21.38 3.35 -0.31
N GLY A 319 21.63 3.97 -1.47
CA GLY A 319 22.40 5.21 -1.59
C GLY A 319 21.65 6.45 -1.10
N VAL A 320 22.34 7.59 -1.09
CA VAL A 320 21.78 8.89 -0.70
C VAL A 320 21.02 9.50 -1.87
N ILE A 321 19.76 9.88 -1.63
CA ILE A 321 18.96 10.68 -2.55
C ILE A 321 19.19 12.16 -2.26
N SER A 322 19.59 12.92 -3.28
CA SER A 322 19.90 14.35 -3.22
C SER A 322 19.18 15.15 -4.31
N GLY A 323 19.10 16.48 -4.13
CA GLY A 323 18.47 17.41 -5.07
C GLY A 323 17.50 18.39 -4.41
N SER A 324 17.15 19.47 -5.12
CA SER A 324 16.21 20.47 -4.61
C SER A 324 14.74 20.06 -4.74
N VAL A 325 14.48 19.00 -5.52
CA VAL A 325 13.14 18.55 -5.90
C VAL A 325 12.69 17.37 -5.04
N GLY A 326 11.36 17.23 -4.91
CA GLY A 326 10.72 16.20 -4.11
C GLY A 326 10.55 14.85 -4.84
N ILE A 327 10.10 13.85 -4.10
CA ILE A 327 9.73 12.52 -4.62
C ILE A 327 8.20 12.47 -4.75
N ASN A 328 7.70 12.08 -5.92
CA ASN A 328 6.28 11.80 -6.14
C ASN A 328 6.09 10.32 -6.49
N LYS A 329 6.00 9.49 -5.45
CA LYS A 329 5.78 8.06 -5.55
C LYS A 329 4.35 7.74 -6.02
N ASN A 330 4.22 6.96 -7.09
CA ASN A 330 2.98 6.37 -7.56
C ASN A 330 3.14 4.83 -7.73
N GLY A 331 2.06 4.14 -8.07
CA GLY A 331 2.05 2.69 -8.26
C GLY A 331 2.02 1.91 -6.95
N THR A 332 1.53 0.66 -7.00
CA THR A 332 1.24 -0.17 -5.81
C THR A 332 2.49 -0.72 -5.11
N GLY A 333 3.67 -0.62 -5.73
CA GLY A 333 4.93 -1.17 -5.22
C GLY A 333 5.42 -0.51 -3.92
N ASN A 334 6.35 -1.19 -3.24
CA ASN A 334 7.00 -0.72 -2.02
C ASN A 334 8.28 0.07 -2.35
N LEU A 335 8.36 1.32 -1.92
CA LEU A 335 9.60 2.11 -1.99
C LEU A 335 10.32 2.04 -0.64
N VAL A 336 11.48 1.40 -0.58
CA VAL A 336 12.30 1.28 0.64
C VAL A 336 13.43 2.30 0.60
N LEU A 337 13.45 3.22 1.56
CA LEU A 337 14.45 4.28 1.68
C LEU A 337 15.19 4.16 3.01
N ASN A 338 16.42 3.64 2.97
CA ASN A 338 17.21 3.38 4.18
C ASN A 338 18.35 4.37 4.39
N GLY A 339 18.71 5.16 3.36
CA GLY A 339 19.75 6.18 3.42
C GLY A 339 19.32 7.45 4.16
N LEU A 340 20.30 8.21 4.65
CA LEU A 340 20.10 9.56 5.17
C LEU A 340 20.00 10.53 3.99
N ASN A 341 18.80 10.65 3.42
CA ASN A 341 18.57 11.41 2.21
C ASN A 341 18.61 12.92 2.48
N THR A 342 19.18 13.67 1.54
CA THR A 342 19.46 15.11 1.65
C THR A 342 18.60 15.97 0.72
N PHE A 343 17.73 15.36 -0.09
CA PHE A 343 16.82 16.12 -0.93
C PHE A 343 15.92 17.05 -0.09
N THR A 344 15.69 18.26 -0.59
CA THR A 344 14.98 19.31 0.16
C THR A 344 13.54 19.52 -0.27
N GLY A 345 13.12 18.89 -1.37
CA GLY A 345 11.74 18.95 -1.82
C GLY A 345 10.79 18.08 -0.98
N GLY A 346 9.49 18.30 -1.16
CA GLY A 346 8.46 17.54 -0.44
C GLY A 346 8.43 16.05 -0.81
N PHE A 347 7.76 15.25 0.00
CA PHE A 347 7.52 13.84 -0.28
C PHE A 347 6.03 13.59 -0.48
N VAL A 348 5.67 13.00 -1.61
CA VAL A 348 4.29 12.63 -1.95
C VAL A 348 4.26 11.15 -2.28
N SER A 349 3.40 10.39 -1.62
CA SER A 349 3.01 9.05 -2.03
C SER A 349 1.53 8.99 -2.34
N ARG A 350 1.23 8.60 -3.57
CA ARG A 350 -0.13 8.53 -4.09
C ARG A 350 -0.84 7.24 -3.68
N GLN A 351 -0.09 6.14 -3.57
CA GLN A 351 -0.57 4.79 -3.25
C GLN A 351 0.61 3.83 -2.93
N GLY A 352 0.29 2.67 -2.36
CA GLY A 352 1.25 1.60 -2.09
C GLY A 352 1.96 1.75 -0.75
N THR A 353 3.17 1.21 -0.63
CA THR A 353 3.94 1.24 0.63
C THR A 353 5.21 2.07 0.48
N ILE A 354 5.57 2.79 1.53
CA ILE A 354 6.87 3.41 1.72
C ILE A 354 7.46 2.83 3.00
N THR A 355 8.63 2.23 2.91
CA THR A 355 9.34 1.69 4.07
C THR A 355 10.53 2.58 4.39
N VAL A 356 10.64 3.03 5.65
CA VAL A 356 11.69 3.93 6.11
C VAL A 356 12.25 3.48 7.45
N ASN A 357 13.54 3.69 7.68
CA ASN A 357 14.20 3.39 8.95
C ASN A 357 14.54 4.64 9.76
N THR A 358 14.38 5.85 9.18
CA THR A 358 14.59 7.12 9.87
C THR A 358 13.51 8.14 9.50
N LEU A 359 13.07 8.92 10.49
CA LEU A 359 12.15 10.04 10.29
C LEU A 359 12.51 11.20 11.22
N LYS A 360 13.37 12.10 10.77
CA LYS A 360 13.89 13.21 11.58
C LYS A 360 13.08 14.48 11.40
N ASN A 361 13.43 15.50 12.17
CA ASN A 361 12.88 16.86 12.07
C ASN A 361 13.18 17.51 10.71
N TYR A 362 12.48 18.60 10.40
CA TYR A 362 12.83 19.49 9.27
C TYR A 362 14.31 19.89 9.29
N GLY A 363 14.91 20.02 8.10
CA GLY A 363 16.30 20.40 7.90
C GLY A 363 17.33 19.33 8.28
N VAL A 364 16.91 18.19 8.83
CA VAL A 364 17.80 17.08 9.21
C VAL A 364 17.64 15.94 8.21
N PRO A 365 18.74 15.46 7.59
CA PRO A 365 18.71 14.29 6.70
C PRO A 365 18.06 13.06 7.35
N SER A 366 17.18 12.41 6.60
CA SER A 366 16.44 11.21 7.00
C SER A 366 15.95 10.46 5.76
N SER A 367 15.29 9.31 5.92
CA SER A 367 14.78 8.51 4.81
C SER A 367 13.88 9.32 3.87
N LEU A 368 13.12 10.30 4.38
CA LEU A 368 12.23 11.15 3.59
C LEU A 368 12.80 12.57 3.36
N GLY A 369 14.12 12.68 3.26
CA GLY A 369 14.81 13.93 2.93
C GLY A 369 14.98 14.88 4.12
N ALA A 370 15.49 16.07 3.81
CA ALA A 370 15.77 17.16 4.75
C ALA A 370 15.04 18.47 4.38
N PRO A 371 13.73 18.47 4.09
CA PRO A 371 13.04 19.70 3.71
C PRO A 371 13.00 20.68 4.88
N ALA A 372 13.00 21.97 4.58
CA ALA A 372 12.89 23.02 5.60
C ALA A 372 11.45 23.18 6.14
N THR A 373 10.45 22.86 5.32
CA THR A 373 9.01 22.98 5.62
C THR A 373 8.19 21.96 4.80
N GLY A 374 6.87 21.94 5.01
CA GLY A 374 5.92 21.14 4.20
C GLY A 374 5.62 19.75 4.78
N SER A 375 4.53 19.13 4.33
CA SER A 375 4.05 17.86 4.88
C SER A 375 4.61 16.64 4.15
N ILE A 376 4.65 15.50 4.86
CA ILE A 376 4.77 14.18 4.24
C ILE A 376 3.39 13.80 3.72
N THR A 377 3.19 13.89 2.41
CA THR A 377 1.88 13.65 1.81
C THR A 377 1.70 12.19 1.46
N ILE A 378 0.62 11.56 1.95
CA ILE A 378 0.31 10.15 1.69
C ILE A 378 -1.15 9.98 1.28
N ALA A 379 -1.40 8.89 0.53
CA ALA A 379 -2.73 8.46 0.10
C ALA A 379 -3.48 9.44 -0.82
N THR A 380 -2.78 10.18 -1.68
CA THR A 380 -3.46 11.20 -2.52
C THR A 380 -4.36 10.64 -3.61
N ASN A 381 -4.16 9.37 -4.02
CA ASN A 381 -4.96 8.72 -5.05
C ASN A 381 -5.66 7.46 -4.52
N ASN A 382 -4.92 6.60 -3.81
CA ASN A 382 -5.40 5.38 -3.20
C ASN A 382 -4.70 5.18 -1.84
N SER A 383 -5.06 4.12 -1.11
CA SER A 383 -4.48 3.84 0.20
C SER A 383 -2.96 3.73 0.16
N THR A 384 -2.32 4.27 1.20
CA THR A 384 -0.86 4.30 1.36
C THR A 384 -0.48 3.87 2.77
N THR A 385 0.59 3.08 2.90
CA THR A 385 1.21 2.77 4.20
C THR A 385 2.61 3.37 4.27
N LEU A 386 2.85 4.22 5.27
CA LEU A 386 4.19 4.58 5.74
C LEU A 386 4.60 3.57 6.81
N ALA A 387 5.49 2.65 6.46
CA ALA A 387 6.03 1.62 7.32
C ALA A 387 7.38 2.07 7.90
N TYR A 388 7.42 2.39 9.19
CA TYR A 388 8.64 2.69 9.91
C TYR A 388 9.25 1.42 10.48
N THR A 389 10.56 1.20 10.27
CA THR A 389 11.32 0.02 10.71
C THR A 389 12.55 0.39 11.56
N GLY A 390 12.68 1.66 11.94
CA GLY A 390 13.84 2.19 12.65
C GLY A 390 13.91 1.86 14.14
N THR A 391 14.93 2.39 14.80
CA THR A 391 15.19 2.19 16.24
C THR A 391 14.52 3.23 17.14
N GLY A 392 13.62 4.06 16.58
CA GLY A 392 12.92 5.13 17.27
C GLY A 392 13.36 6.52 16.79
N ASP A 393 12.39 7.41 16.68
CA ASP A 393 12.58 8.77 16.17
C ASP A 393 11.56 9.75 16.74
N THR A 394 11.97 11.02 16.76
CA THR A 394 11.08 12.16 16.99
C THR A 394 11.11 13.06 15.78
N THR A 395 9.93 13.48 15.31
CA THR A 395 9.78 14.35 14.16
C THR A 395 8.77 15.47 14.40
N ASN A 396 9.14 16.69 14.02
CA ASN A 396 8.27 17.84 13.95
C ASN A 396 7.61 18.00 12.56
N ARG A 397 7.76 17.00 11.68
CA ARG A 397 7.14 16.99 10.35
C ARG A 397 5.68 16.56 10.46
N SER A 398 4.80 17.28 9.77
CA SER A 398 3.39 16.91 9.67
C SER A 398 3.17 15.90 8.55
N ILE A 399 2.06 15.17 8.63
CA ILE A 399 1.55 14.31 7.56
C ILE A 399 0.44 15.05 6.81
N GLN A 400 0.25 14.79 5.53
CA GLN A 400 -0.96 15.19 4.83
C GLN A 400 -1.70 13.93 4.38
N ILE A 401 -2.98 13.85 4.72
CA ILE A 401 -3.83 12.69 4.45
C ILE A 401 -4.68 12.98 3.23
N GLY A 402 -4.37 12.29 2.14
CA GLY A 402 -5.06 12.46 0.88
C GLY A 402 -4.60 13.67 0.08
N GLY A 403 -5.22 13.80 -1.09
CA GLY A 403 -5.07 14.94 -1.98
C GLY A 403 -6.40 15.63 -2.23
N THR A 404 -6.40 16.56 -3.19
CA THR A 404 -7.58 17.30 -3.64
C THR A 404 -8.56 16.45 -4.44
N GLY A 405 -8.18 15.23 -4.85
CA GLY A 405 -9.02 14.28 -5.60
C GLY A 405 -9.96 13.46 -4.70
N SER A 406 -11.18 13.22 -5.21
CA SER A 406 -12.38 12.90 -4.43
C SER A 406 -12.63 11.41 -4.08
N ALA A 407 -11.60 10.56 -3.97
CA ALA A 407 -11.80 9.14 -3.60
C ALA A 407 -11.55 8.89 -2.10
N GLY A 408 -12.35 8.01 -1.49
CA GLY A 408 -12.11 7.52 -0.13
C GLY A 408 -10.80 6.75 -0.08
N THR A 409 -9.89 7.16 0.80
CA THR A 409 -8.53 6.59 0.90
C THR A 409 -8.16 6.31 2.35
N THR A 410 -7.27 5.33 2.56
CA THR A 410 -6.69 5.05 3.87
C THR A 410 -5.22 5.45 3.89
N ALA A 411 -4.86 6.37 4.77
CA ALA A 411 -3.49 6.67 5.14
C ALA A 411 -3.12 5.86 6.38
N SER A 412 -2.11 4.99 6.28
CA SER A 412 -1.62 4.19 7.39
C SER A 412 -0.21 4.62 7.79
N VAL A 413 0.02 4.80 9.08
CA VAL A 413 1.35 4.98 9.68
C VAL A 413 1.59 3.80 10.59
N ALA A 414 2.49 2.91 10.20
CA ALA A 414 2.77 1.67 10.91
C ALA A 414 4.20 1.69 11.46
N ASN A 415 4.37 1.58 12.77
CA ASN A 415 5.69 1.36 13.37
C ASN A 415 5.91 -0.15 13.60
N ASN A 416 6.76 -0.74 12.77
CA ASN A 416 7.27 -2.11 12.86
C ASN A 416 8.76 -2.15 13.25
N GLY A 417 9.29 -1.03 13.74
CA GLY A 417 10.65 -0.87 14.21
C GLY A 417 10.84 -1.39 15.63
N THR A 418 11.93 -0.95 16.25
CA THR A 418 12.37 -1.37 17.59
C THR A 418 12.37 -0.25 18.61
N GLY A 419 11.98 0.98 18.23
CA GLY A 419 11.81 2.11 19.15
C GLY A 419 10.65 3.03 18.78
N PRO A 420 10.32 3.97 19.67
CA PRO A 420 9.11 4.80 19.56
C PRO A 420 9.20 5.79 18.40
N LEU A 421 8.10 5.96 17.68
CA LEU A 421 7.93 7.02 16.70
C LEU A 421 7.04 8.11 17.30
N ILE A 422 7.60 9.31 17.44
CA ILE A 422 6.96 10.45 18.13
C ILE A 422 6.79 11.62 17.15
N PHE A 423 5.55 12.03 16.92
CA PHE A 423 5.21 13.21 16.11
C PHE A 423 4.92 14.41 17.02
N THR A 424 5.71 15.48 16.91
CA THR A 424 5.63 16.68 17.76
C THR A 424 5.09 17.90 17.01
N ALA A 425 4.74 17.76 15.73
CA ALA A 425 4.10 18.84 14.97
C ALA A 425 2.78 19.24 15.65
N ALA A 426 2.49 20.53 15.78
CA ALA A 426 1.26 21.01 16.43
C ALA A 426 -0.02 20.52 15.73
N ALA A 427 0.00 20.45 14.39
CA ALA A 427 -0.96 19.70 13.60
C ALA A 427 -0.27 18.40 13.14
N PHE A 428 -0.81 17.25 13.56
CA PHE A 428 -0.30 15.98 13.08
C PHE A 428 -0.56 15.85 11.60
N ASN A 429 -1.82 16.07 11.19
CA ASN A 429 -2.15 16.20 9.78
C ASN A 429 -2.45 17.65 9.41
N THR A 430 -1.94 18.08 8.26
CA THR A 430 -2.32 19.37 7.65
C THR A 430 -3.61 19.18 6.85
N PRO A 431 -4.73 19.84 7.23
CA PRO A 431 -5.96 19.79 6.46
C PRO A 431 -5.75 20.24 5.01
N VAL A 432 -6.25 19.46 4.06
CA VAL A 432 -6.23 19.81 2.64
C VAL A 432 -7.54 20.51 2.28
N GLY A 433 -7.44 21.65 1.58
CA GLY A 433 -8.58 22.30 0.94
C GLY A 433 -9.00 21.55 -0.32
N ILE A 434 -10.17 20.93 -0.29
CA ILE A 434 -10.77 20.24 -1.43
C ILE A 434 -11.71 21.22 -2.12
N THR A 435 -11.64 21.30 -3.45
CA THR A 435 -12.46 22.23 -4.24
C THR A 435 -13.67 21.55 -4.87
N THR A 436 -13.59 20.25 -5.15
CA THR A 436 -14.69 19.45 -5.71
C THR A 436 -14.67 18.00 -5.19
N GLY A 437 -15.88 17.46 -4.97
CA GLY A 437 -16.11 16.10 -4.50
C GLY A 437 -15.81 15.87 -3.00
N SER A 438 -16.40 14.82 -2.48
CA SER A 438 -16.44 14.48 -1.05
C SER A 438 -15.99 13.05 -0.88
N ALA A 439 -15.06 12.82 0.04
CA ALA A 439 -14.66 11.47 0.40
C ALA A 439 -14.27 11.39 1.87
N ALA A 440 -14.96 10.50 2.59
CA ALA A 440 -14.51 10.04 3.89
C ALA A 440 -13.14 9.38 3.73
N ARG A 441 -12.16 9.81 4.52
CA ARG A 441 -10.81 9.26 4.54
C ARG A 441 -10.59 8.56 5.87
N SER A 442 -9.68 7.61 5.88
CA SER A 442 -9.26 6.93 7.10
C SER A 442 -7.80 7.25 7.41
N LEU A 443 -7.50 7.55 8.67
CA LEU A 443 -6.15 7.55 9.22
C LEU A 443 -6.01 6.32 10.12
N THR A 444 -5.09 5.42 9.80
CA THR A 444 -4.76 4.28 10.66
C THR A 444 -3.38 4.48 11.27
N LEU A 445 -3.30 4.51 12.60
CA LEU A 445 -2.06 4.35 13.34
C LEU A 445 -1.91 2.88 13.73
N GLY A 446 -0.81 2.24 13.36
CA GLY A 446 -0.61 0.82 13.65
C GLY A 446 0.83 0.35 13.66
N GLY A 447 1.03 -0.88 13.16
CA GLY A 447 2.29 -1.61 13.32
C GLY A 447 2.34 -2.44 14.60
N SER A 448 3.49 -3.06 14.86
CA SER A 448 3.71 -3.98 15.99
C SER A 448 4.42 -3.35 17.18
N PHE A 449 5.07 -2.19 17.00
CA PHE A 449 5.85 -1.55 18.06
C PHE A 449 4.97 -0.80 19.06
N GLY A 450 5.38 -0.84 20.33
CA GLY A 450 4.89 0.03 21.40
C GLY A 450 4.29 -0.77 22.55
N THR A 451 4.48 -0.26 23.76
CA THR A 451 3.86 -0.76 24.99
C THR A 451 3.15 0.39 25.69
N THR A 452 2.44 0.13 26.80
CA THR A 452 1.89 1.20 27.64
C THR A 452 2.96 2.07 28.30
N ALA A 453 4.16 1.53 28.55
CA ALA A 453 5.28 2.27 29.11
C ALA A 453 6.06 3.08 28.04
N THR A 454 6.17 2.53 26.83
CA THR A 454 6.91 3.14 25.71
C THR A 454 6.07 3.13 24.44
N PRO A 455 5.02 3.95 24.36
CA PRO A 455 4.14 3.98 23.20
C PRO A 455 4.77 4.78 22.04
N ASN A 456 4.24 4.59 20.84
CA ASN A 456 4.32 5.63 19.81
C ASN A 456 3.46 6.83 20.24
N GLU A 457 3.76 8.03 19.75
CA GLU A 457 2.97 9.19 20.15
C GLU A 457 2.68 10.15 18.99
N VAL A 458 1.43 10.61 18.93
CA VAL A 458 1.02 11.76 18.12
C VAL A 458 0.63 12.88 19.08
N GLN A 459 1.46 13.92 19.16
CA GLN A 459 1.23 15.06 20.05
C GLN A 459 0.36 16.14 19.40
N GLY A 460 0.39 16.21 18.06
CA GLY A 460 -0.40 17.15 17.28
C GLY A 460 -1.87 16.81 17.15
N VAL A 461 -2.66 17.82 16.79
CA VAL A 461 -4.09 17.68 16.47
C VAL A 461 -4.27 16.85 15.19
N ILE A 462 -5.15 15.86 15.24
CA ILE A 462 -5.73 15.18 14.08
C ILE A 462 -7.03 15.90 13.72
N ALA A 463 -7.14 16.40 12.49
CA ALA A 463 -8.24 17.23 12.02
C ALA A 463 -8.81 16.75 10.68
N ASP A 464 -10.06 17.12 10.41
CA ASP A 464 -10.71 16.88 9.12
C ASP A 464 -10.06 17.66 7.98
N ASN A 465 -10.24 17.18 6.75
CA ASN A 465 -9.97 18.00 5.56
C ASN A 465 -11.07 19.06 5.39
N THR A 466 -10.75 20.15 4.71
CA THR A 466 -11.69 21.27 4.49
C THR A 466 -12.25 21.24 3.07
N LEU A 467 -13.52 21.63 2.89
CA LEU A 467 -14.10 21.93 1.58
C LEU A 467 -14.10 23.45 1.38
N ASN A 468 -13.40 23.94 0.36
CA ASN A 468 -13.28 25.39 0.11
C ASN A 468 -12.84 26.19 1.36
N GLY A 469 -11.97 25.59 2.19
CA GLY A 469 -11.49 26.20 3.44
C GLY A 469 -12.45 26.10 4.63
N ALA A 470 -13.64 25.53 4.47
CA ALA A 470 -14.61 25.30 5.55
C ALA A 470 -14.71 23.81 5.93
N THR A 471 -15.05 23.51 7.18
CA THR A 471 -15.34 22.13 7.61
C THR A 471 -16.58 21.60 6.89
N ALA A 472 -16.47 20.43 6.26
CA ALA A 472 -17.60 19.78 5.61
C ALA A 472 -17.75 18.35 6.16
N PRO A 473 -18.98 17.91 6.56
CA PRO A 473 -19.22 16.57 7.11
C PRO A 473 -18.74 15.42 6.20
N ALA A 474 -18.66 15.73 4.91
CA ALA A 474 -18.33 14.83 3.83
C ALA A 474 -16.80 14.62 3.66
N ASN A 475 -15.97 15.50 4.26
CA ASN A 475 -14.51 15.48 4.22
C ASN A 475 -13.88 15.00 5.55
N ARG A 476 -14.64 14.19 6.29
CA ARG A 476 -14.23 13.64 7.58
C ARG A 476 -13.03 12.71 7.48
N ILE A 477 -12.17 12.77 8.49
CA ILE A 477 -11.22 11.72 8.84
C ILE A 477 -11.89 10.78 9.84
N SER A 478 -12.04 9.50 9.47
CA SER A 478 -12.23 8.43 10.44
C SER A 478 -10.86 8.03 10.98
N PHE A 479 -10.73 7.98 12.30
CA PHE A 479 -9.48 7.62 12.94
C PHE A 479 -9.51 6.15 13.34
N ALA A 480 -8.41 5.44 13.12
CA ALA A 480 -8.27 4.05 13.50
C ALA A 480 -6.94 3.80 14.21
N LYS A 481 -7.01 3.09 15.33
CA LYS A 481 -5.90 2.33 15.89
C LYS A 481 -5.97 0.91 15.32
N GLY A 482 -4.89 0.45 14.70
CA GLY A 482 -4.73 -0.91 14.18
C GLY A 482 -3.41 -1.54 14.63
N GLY A 483 -3.16 -2.81 14.27
CA GLY A 483 -1.93 -3.53 14.63
C GLY A 483 -1.75 -3.79 16.14
N THR A 484 -0.80 -4.65 16.50
CA THR A 484 -0.57 -5.08 17.89
C THR A 484 0.19 -4.06 18.74
N GLY A 485 0.82 -3.06 18.11
CA GLY A 485 1.58 -2.03 18.80
C GLY A 485 0.69 -1.04 19.56
N THR A 486 1.28 -0.17 20.37
CA THR A 486 0.55 0.84 21.17
C THR A 486 0.83 2.26 20.66
N TRP A 487 -0.24 3.05 20.57
CA TRP A 487 -0.19 4.46 20.18
C TRP A 487 -0.85 5.33 21.23
N LYS A 488 -0.20 6.45 21.54
CA LYS A 488 -0.71 7.51 22.41
C LYS A 488 -1.06 8.72 21.55
N ILE A 489 -2.22 9.30 21.79
CA ILE A 489 -2.66 10.55 21.14
C ILE A 489 -2.79 11.63 22.22
N SER A 490 -2.16 12.79 22.02
CA SER A 490 -2.06 13.83 23.05
C SER A 490 -2.64 15.18 22.62
N GLY A 491 -2.87 15.38 21.32
CA GLY A 491 -3.53 16.59 20.81
C GLY A 491 -5.04 16.57 21.07
N ALA A 492 -5.64 17.75 21.24
CA ALA A 492 -7.10 17.92 21.28
C ALA A 492 -7.64 17.75 19.86
N ASN A 493 -8.04 16.53 19.49
CA ASN A 493 -8.37 16.20 18.11
C ASN A 493 -9.74 16.76 17.70
N THR A 494 -9.90 17.04 16.40
CA THR A 494 -11.11 17.67 15.85
C THR A 494 -11.65 16.97 14.61
N TYR A 495 -11.23 15.73 14.35
CA TYR A 495 -11.81 14.93 13.28
C TYR A 495 -13.27 14.56 13.61
N SER A 496 -14.11 14.36 12.59
CA SER A 496 -15.54 14.07 12.80
C SER A 496 -15.96 12.64 12.44
N GLY A 497 -15.05 11.83 11.90
CA GLY A 497 -15.31 10.41 11.65
C GLY A 497 -15.21 9.55 12.92
N THR A 498 -15.72 8.33 12.83
CA THR A 498 -15.66 7.33 13.91
C THR A 498 -14.21 7.05 14.32
N THR A 499 -13.97 6.91 15.63
CA THR A 499 -12.73 6.36 16.18
C THR A 499 -12.85 4.84 16.29
N THR A 500 -12.05 4.09 15.55
CA THR A 500 -12.04 2.61 15.59
C THR A 500 -10.78 2.11 16.30
N ILE A 501 -10.93 1.28 17.32
CA ILE A 501 -9.81 0.78 18.14
C ILE A 501 -9.70 -0.72 17.93
N SER A 502 -8.73 -1.13 17.14
CA SER A 502 -8.55 -2.51 16.65
C SER A 502 -7.08 -2.94 16.66
N GLY A 503 -6.82 -4.23 16.38
CA GLY A 503 -5.47 -4.80 16.31
C GLY A 503 -5.03 -5.46 17.61
N GLY A 504 -5.47 -6.71 17.82
CA GLY A 504 -5.36 -7.45 19.08
C GLY A 504 -4.07 -7.23 19.87
N GLY A 505 -4.20 -6.99 21.17
CA GLY A 505 -3.08 -6.86 22.12
C GLY A 505 -2.50 -5.45 22.28
N GLY A 506 -2.75 -4.52 21.35
CA GLY A 506 -2.29 -3.12 21.45
C GLY A 506 -3.27 -2.19 22.17
N SER A 507 -2.81 -0.97 22.50
CA SER A 507 -3.65 0.06 23.13
C SER A 507 -3.66 1.38 22.35
N LEU A 508 -4.78 2.10 22.42
CA LEU A 508 -4.87 3.54 22.17
C LEU A 508 -4.88 4.25 23.53
N ILE A 509 -3.83 5.01 23.84
CA ILE A 509 -3.68 5.72 25.12
C ILE A 509 -4.08 7.19 24.96
N LEU A 510 -4.86 7.72 25.90
CA LEU A 510 -5.12 9.15 26.00
C LEU A 510 -3.95 9.87 26.67
N GLY A 511 -3.28 10.74 25.91
CA GLY A 511 -2.13 11.50 26.38
C GLY A 511 -2.46 12.83 27.04
N ALA A 512 -3.68 13.30 26.86
CA ALA A 512 -4.30 14.45 27.51
C ALA A 512 -5.77 14.15 27.85
N SER A 513 -6.40 15.00 28.66
CA SER A 513 -7.87 15.01 28.76
C SER A 513 -8.45 15.73 27.54
N ASN A 514 -9.67 15.38 27.14
CA ASN A 514 -10.37 15.98 26.00
C ASN A 514 -9.61 15.80 24.67
N VAL A 515 -9.10 14.58 24.44
CA VAL A 515 -8.28 14.23 23.29
C VAL A 515 -9.14 13.68 22.16
N LEU A 516 -10.10 12.83 22.48
CA LEU A 516 -11.05 12.31 21.52
C LEU A 516 -12.11 13.39 21.25
N PRO A 517 -12.60 13.56 20.00
CA PRO A 517 -13.60 14.57 19.72
C PRO A 517 -14.98 14.20 20.30
N ASP A 518 -15.60 15.13 21.04
CA ASP A 518 -16.82 14.96 21.84
C ASP A 518 -18.04 14.34 21.12
N GLY A 519 -18.13 14.51 19.80
CA GLY A 519 -19.25 13.99 18.99
C GLY A 519 -18.96 12.69 18.25
N THR A 520 -17.73 12.16 18.32
CA THR A 520 -17.33 11.01 17.52
C THR A 520 -17.70 9.70 18.19
N ALA A 521 -18.36 8.81 17.43
CA ALA A 521 -18.61 7.45 17.90
C ALA A 521 -17.26 6.71 18.08
N ILE A 522 -17.18 5.87 19.11
CA ILE A 522 -16.05 5.01 19.39
C ILE A 522 -16.48 3.56 19.11
N SER A 523 -15.77 2.86 18.25
CA SER A 523 -15.94 1.42 18.02
C SER A 523 -14.70 0.69 18.53
N ILE A 524 -14.86 -0.22 19.50
CA ILE A 524 -13.76 -0.99 20.09
C ILE A 524 -13.88 -2.45 19.65
N GLY A 525 -12.86 -2.89 18.90
CA GLY A 525 -12.62 -4.29 18.55
C GLY A 525 -11.74 -4.97 19.62
N SER A 526 -10.75 -5.76 19.21
CA SER A 526 -9.91 -6.57 20.12
C SER A 526 -8.74 -5.83 20.81
N ALA A 527 -8.71 -4.50 20.72
CA ALA A 527 -7.67 -3.67 21.32
C ALA A 527 -8.19 -2.95 22.58
N THR A 528 -7.29 -2.25 23.27
CA THR A 528 -7.62 -1.51 24.50
C THR A 528 -7.74 -0.02 24.23
N LEU A 529 -8.83 0.61 24.67
CA LEU A 529 -8.87 2.06 24.92
C LEU A 529 -8.36 2.29 26.34
N ASP A 530 -7.20 2.94 26.48
CA ASP A 530 -6.59 3.23 27.77
C ASP A 530 -6.77 4.72 28.09
N ALA A 531 -7.67 5.01 29.02
CA ALA A 531 -7.88 6.36 29.52
C ALA A 531 -6.71 6.84 30.38
N ASP A 532 -5.85 5.95 30.86
CA ASP A 532 -4.81 6.24 31.84
C ASP A 532 -5.38 7.12 32.97
N THR A 533 -4.77 8.25 33.32
CA THR A 533 -5.30 9.17 34.34
C THR A 533 -6.16 10.29 33.76
N ARG A 534 -6.71 10.12 32.54
CA ARG A 534 -7.35 11.20 31.76
C ARG A 534 -8.86 11.07 31.71
N THR A 535 -9.48 12.20 31.40
CA THR A 535 -10.92 12.35 31.29
C THR A 535 -11.31 12.72 29.88
N ASP A 536 -12.31 12.05 29.31
CA ASP A 536 -12.79 12.37 27.97
C ASP A 536 -14.32 12.26 27.85
N THR A 537 -14.89 13.07 26.96
CA THR A 537 -16.30 12.99 26.56
C THR A 537 -16.33 12.64 25.09
N VAL A 538 -17.18 11.70 24.68
CA VAL A 538 -17.22 11.16 23.32
C VAL A 538 -18.65 10.83 22.93
N GLY A 539 -18.84 10.44 21.66
CA GLY A 539 -20.12 9.95 21.14
C GLY A 539 -20.51 8.59 21.71
N THR A 540 -21.24 7.81 20.92
CA THR A 540 -21.71 6.48 21.33
C THR A 540 -20.57 5.45 21.36
N LEU A 541 -20.73 4.40 22.16
CA LEU A 541 -19.84 3.25 22.20
C LEU A 541 -20.43 2.07 21.42
N ASP A 542 -19.65 1.54 20.50
CA ASP A 542 -19.89 0.30 19.76
C ASP A 542 -18.83 -0.75 20.16
N VAL A 543 -19.28 -1.97 20.50
CA VAL A 543 -18.42 -3.05 20.99
C VAL A 543 -18.51 -4.21 20.00
N THR A 544 -17.48 -4.35 19.17
CA THR A 544 -17.54 -5.18 17.95
C THR A 544 -16.80 -6.52 18.04
N ALA A 545 -15.95 -6.72 19.06
CA ALA A 545 -15.19 -7.95 19.23
C ALA A 545 -15.56 -8.71 20.51
N ALA A 546 -15.30 -10.02 20.51
CA ALA A 546 -15.50 -10.90 21.65
C ALA A 546 -14.77 -10.45 22.93
N THR A 547 -13.74 -9.60 22.81
CA THR A 547 -13.05 -9.02 23.97
C THR A 547 -12.54 -7.62 23.63
N ALA A 548 -13.41 -6.62 23.80
CA ALA A 548 -13.03 -5.21 23.79
C ALA A 548 -12.59 -4.80 25.20
N THR A 549 -11.59 -3.92 25.33
CA THR A 549 -11.09 -3.50 26.65
C THR A 549 -11.11 -1.99 26.81
N ILE A 550 -11.60 -1.52 27.95
CA ILE A 550 -11.33 -0.17 28.46
C ILE A 550 -10.47 -0.32 29.71
N ARG A 551 -9.39 0.47 29.78
CA ARG A 551 -8.49 0.52 30.93
C ARG A 551 -8.52 1.92 31.56
N PHE A 552 -8.56 1.96 32.90
CA PHE A 552 -8.48 3.18 33.68
C PHE A 552 -7.22 3.19 34.57
N GLY A 553 -6.54 4.33 34.62
CA GLY A 553 -5.64 4.71 35.71
C GLY A 553 -6.40 5.47 36.80
N THR A 554 -5.71 5.85 37.87
CA THR A 554 -6.30 6.61 38.98
C THR A 554 -6.85 7.95 38.48
N GLY A 555 -8.13 8.21 38.74
CA GLY A 555 -8.82 9.43 38.29
C GLY A 555 -9.25 9.45 36.82
N GLY A 556 -8.97 8.38 36.06
CA GLY A 556 -9.43 8.25 34.69
C GLY A 556 -10.95 8.15 34.59
N ALA A 557 -11.55 8.83 33.62
CA ALA A 557 -12.99 8.79 33.38
C ALA A 557 -13.37 8.94 31.91
N LEU A 558 -14.37 8.20 31.44
CA LEU A 558 -14.92 8.32 30.09
C LEU A 558 -16.43 8.56 30.14
N VAL A 559 -16.90 9.54 29.38
CA VAL A 559 -18.31 9.88 29.25
C VAL A 559 -18.75 9.64 27.81
N PHE A 560 -19.56 8.61 27.60
CA PHE A 560 -20.16 8.29 26.31
C PHE A 560 -21.56 8.90 26.20
N ALA A 561 -21.97 9.22 24.97
CA ALA A 561 -23.36 9.47 24.66
C ALA A 561 -24.23 8.22 24.89
N ASP A 562 -25.56 8.40 24.89
CA ASP A 562 -26.50 7.29 25.00
C ASP A 562 -26.24 6.25 23.91
N SER A 563 -25.88 5.03 24.34
CA SER A 563 -25.48 3.94 23.46
C SER A 563 -26.53 2.84 23.42
N SER A 564 -27.71 3.04 24.01
CA SER A 564 -28.79 2.04 24.08
C SER A 564 -29.31 1.58 22.72
N ALA A 565 -29.16 2.42 21.68
CA ALA A 565 -29.52 2.10 20.30
C ALA A 565 -28.40 1.42 19.50
N ILE A 566 -27.19 1.29 20.06
CA ILE A 566 -26.05 0.68 19.37
C ILE A 566 -26.05 -0.83 19.63
N ASP A 567 -25.92 -1.61 18.55
CA ASP A 567 -25.87 -3.06 18.66
C ASP A 567 -24.51 -3.53 19.20
N TRP A 568 -24.53 -4.26 20.32
CA TRP A 568 -23.33 -4.89 20.91
C TRP A 568 -23.33 -6.41 20.68
N THR A 569 -24.23 -6.95 19.86
CA THR A 569 -24.38 -8.40 19.65
C THR A 569 -23.07 -9.04 19.22
N GLY A 570 -22.61 -10.03 20.00
CA GLY A 570 -21.33 -10.72 19.77
C GLY A 570 -20.11 -10.05 20.40
N GLY A 571 -20.29 -8.86 21.00
CA GLY A 571 -19.27 -8.12 21.73
C GLY A 571 -19.27 -8.40 23.24
N THR A 572 -18.12 -8.21 23.89
CA THR A 572 -18.01 -8.15 25.37
C THR A 572 -17.04 -7.04 25.74
N LEU A 573 -17.47 -6.13 26.61
CA LEU A 573 -16.65 -5.05 27.13
C LEU A 573 -15.99 -5.48 28.44
N THR A 574 -14.67 -5.51 28.47
CA THR A 574 -13.88 -5.79 29.67
C THR A 574 -13.35 -4.47 30.23
N ILE A 575 -13.60 -4.21 31.51
CA ILE A 575 -13.06 -3.06 32.23
C ILE A 575 -11.88 -3.53 33.09
N THR A 576 -10.77 -2.80 33.00
CA THR A 576 -9.54 -3.11 33.75
C THR A 576 -8.93 -1.86 34.39
N GLY A 577 -7.96 -2.07 35.29
CA GLY A 577 -7.27 -0.98 35.98
C GLY A 577 -8.05 -0.43 37.18
N SER A 578 -7.91 0.87 37.46
CA SER A 578 -8.44 1.56 38.64
C SER A 578 -9.86 2.08 38.43
N PHE A 579 -10.78 1.24 37.97
CA PHE A 579 -12.19 1.61 37.78
C PHE A 579 -12.85 1.99 39.11
N VAL A 580 -13.50 3.16 39.15
CA VAL A 580 -14.29 3.64 40.30
C VAL A 580 -15.78 3.59 39.95
N SER A 581 -16.50 2.71 40.65
CA SER A 581 -17.96 2.57 40.54
C SER A 581 -18.66 3.92 40.77
N GLY A 582 -19.54 4.32 39.84
CA GLY A 582 -20.28 5.57 39.92
C GLY A 582 -19.51 6.82 39.47
N ALA A 583 -18.27 6.69 38.98
CA ALA A 583 -17.45 7.84 38.57
C ALA A 583 -16.67 7.64 37.26
N SER A 584 -16.02 6.48 37.05
CA SER A 584 -15.08 6.32 35.92
C SER A 584 -15.74 6.15 34.55
N LEU A 585 -16.98 5.68 34.47
CA LEU A 585 -17.61 5.39 33.19
C LEU A 585 -19.08 5.80 33.21
N ARG A 586 -19.49 6.58 32.20
CA ARG A 586 -20.87 7.09 32.07
C ARG A 586 -21.39 6.86 30.66
N PHE A 587 -22.68 6.53 30.56
CA PHE A 587 -23.41 6.41 29.30
C PHE A 587 -24.67 7.27 29.34
N GLY A 588 -24.77 8.22 28.41
CA GLY A 588 -25.88 9.16 28.33
C GLY A 588 -25.97 10.07 29.57
N THR A 589 -27.17 10.58 29.83
CA THR A 589 -27.44 11.47 30.97
C THR A 589 -28.44 10.93 31.97
N THR A 590 -28.93 9.71 31.74
CA THR A 590 -29.98 9.04 32.51
C THR A 590 -29.60 7.58 32.78
N GLY A 591 -30.35 6.90 33.65
CA GLY A 591 -30.19 5.45 33.90
C GLY A 591 -30.55 4.53 32.72
N SER A 592 -30.79 5.08 31.52
CA SER A 592 -31.19 4.33 30.32
C SER A 592 -30.15 4.39 29.20
N GLY A 593 -28.96 4.93 29.45
CA GLY A 593 -27.91 5.06 28.43
C GLY A 593 -27.35 3.74 27.88
N LEU A 594 -27.71 2.61 28.49
CA LEU A 594 -27.48 1.24 28.02
C LEU A 594 -28.71 0.37 28.30
N THR A 595 -28.92 -0.64 27.46
CA THR A 595 -29.93 -1.69 27.67
C THR A 595 -29.43 -2.75 28.67
N SER A 596 -30.36 -3.55 29.22
CA SER A 596 -30.01 -4.68 30.10
C SER A 596 -29.13 -5.74 29.41
N THR A 597 -29.34 -5.96 28.11
CA THR A 597 -28.50 -6.86 27.30
C THR A 597 -27.08 -6.35 27.20
N GLN A 598 -26.89 -5.05 26.93
CA GLN A 598 -25.55 -4.44 26.89
C GLN A 598 -24.86 -4.47 28.24
N LEU A 599 -25.58 -4.18 29.34
CA LEU A 599 -25.04 -4.26 30.70
C LEU A 599 -24.54 -5.66 31.05
N ALA A 600 -25.23 -6.71 30.58
CA ALA A 600 -24.81 -8.10 30.77
C ALA A 600 -23.54 -8.47 29.97
N GLN A 601 -23.17 -7.68 28.97
CA GLN A 601 -21.95 -7.85 28.17
C GLN A 601 -20.74 -7.11 28.76
N ILE A 602 -20.89 -6.42 29.90
CA ILE A 602 -19.79 -5.77 30.59
C ILE A 602 -19.23 -6.70 31.65
N THR A 603 -17.91 -6.84 31.68
CA THR A 603 -17.18 -7.68 32.63
C THR A 603 -16.06 -6.87 33.29
N SER A 604 -15.78 -7.18 34.55
CA SER A 604 -14.62 -6.68 35.29
C SER A 604 -14.27 -7.67 36.38
N ALA A 605 -13.00 -7.74 36.76
CA ALA A 605 -12.56 -8.64 37.83
C ALA A 605 -13.27 -8.32 39.15
N GLY A 606 -13.88 -9.32 39.77
CA GLY A 606 -14.57 -9.19 41.07
C GLY A 606 -15.98 -8.57 41.01
N VAL A 607 -16.49 -8.24 39.82
CA VAL A 607 -17.84 -7.68 39.63
C VAL A 607 -18.80 -8.74 39.10
N THR A 608 -20.00 -8.85 39.67
CA THR A 608 -21.01 -9.83 39.26
C THR A 608 -22.01 -9.30 38.23
N SER A 609 -22.35 -8.03 38.31
CA SER A 609 -23.21 -7.38 37.32
C SER A 609 -23.00 -5.87 37.34
N PHE A 610 -23.51 -5.19 36.32
CA PHE A 610 -23.48 -3.75 36.23
C PHE A 610 -24.88 -3.16 36.11
N SER A 611 -25.05 -1.95 36.62
CA SER A 611 -26.24 -1.12 36.45
C SER A 611 -25.85 0.33 36.16
N LEU A 612 -26.81 1.16 35.76
CA LEU A 612 -26.60 2.61 35.63
C LEU A 612 -27.34 3.34 36.76
N ASN A 613 -26.70 4.34 37.36
CA ASN A 613 -27.37 5.26 38.28
C ASN A 613 -28.24 6.28 37.51
N PRO A 614 -29.06 7.11 38.20
CA PRO A 614 -29.94 8.09 37.53
C PRO A 614 -29.23 9.11 36.64
N SER A 615 -27.92 9.32 36.83
CA SER A 615 -27.09 10.22 36.01
C SER A 615 -26.34 9.52 34.88
N GLY A 616 -26.54 8.20 34.71
CA GLY A 616 -25.93 7.38 33.67
C GLY A 616 -24.55 6.81 34.02
N TYR A 617 -24.06 6.97 35.25
CA TYR A 617 -22.78 6.36 35.66
C TYR A 617 -22.93 4.87 35.92
N LEU A 618 -21.93 4.10 35.48
CA LEU A 618 -21.85 2.67 35.65
C LEU A 618 -21.55 2.31 37.11
N ILE A 619 -22.42 1.48 37.69
CA ILE A 619 -22.30 0.95 39.04
C ILE A 619 -21.92 -0.52 38.95
N ALA A 620 -20.81 -0.88 39.58
CA ALA A 620 -20.41 -2.27 39.77
C ALA A 620 -21.18 -2.87 40.95
N ASN A 621 -21.94 -3.93 40.69
CA ASN A 621 -22.59 -4.72 41.71
C ASN A 621 -21.72 -5.95 41.99
N THR A 622 -21.12 -6.01 43.17
CA THR A 622 -20.39 -7.17 43.65
C THR A 622 -21.33 -8.15 44.34
N ALA A 623 -21.04 -9.45 44.31
CA ALA A 623 -21.79 -10.40 45.11
C ALA A 623 -21.77 -9.95 46.58
N PRO A 624 -22.93 -9.93 47.26
CA PRO A 624 -22.94 -9.87 48.72
C PRO A 624 -22.19 -11.10 49.25
N THR A 625 -21.04 -10.85 49.87
CA THR A 625 -20.30 -11.85 50.65
C THR A 625 -20.49 -11.53 52.13
N PHE A 626 -20.23 -12.50 53.01
CA PHE A 626 -20.22 -12.23 54.45
C PHE A 626 -19.27 -11.07 54.77
N THR A 627 -18.08 -11.03 54.17
CA THR A 627 -17.11 -9.93 54.34
C THR A 627 -17.65 -8.57 53.87
N ASN A 628 -18.37 -8.53 52.74
CA ASN A 628 -19.00 -7.30 52.25
C ASN A 628 -20.12 -6.84 53.19
N TRP A 629 -20.91 -7.79 53.71
CA TRP A 629 -21.93 -7.52 54.72
C TRP A 629 -21.29 -7.01 56.03
N GLN A 630 -20.21 -7.64 56.52
CA GLN A 630 -19.48 -7.21 57.72
C GLN A 630 -18.94 -5.79 57.58
N THR A 631 -18.32 -5.49 56.43
CA THR A 631 -17.78 -4.16 56.13
C THR A 631 -18.89 -3.12 56.11
N THR A 632 -20.02 -3.44 55.47
CA THR A 632 -21.18 -2.52 55.37
C THR A 632 -21.82 -2.25 56.72
N ASN A 633 -21.85 -3.25 57.61
CA ASN A 633 -22.51 -3.16 58.91
C ASN A 633 -21.55 -2.83 60.07
N GLY A 634 -20.26 -2.63 59.82
CA GLY A 634 -19.27 -2.33 60.86
C GLY A 634 -19.02 -3.49 61.85
N SER A 635 -19.43 -4.71 61.49
CA SER A 635 -19.28 -5.91 62.32
C SER A 635 -17.85 -6.48 62.21
N ALA A 636 -17.24 -6.80 63.34
CA ALA A 636 -15.94 -7.46 63.43
C ALA A 636 -16.09 -8.85 64.08
N GLY A 637 -15.34 -9.86 63.61
CA GLY A 637 -15.33 -11.20 64.20
C GLY A 637 -15.64 -12.33 63.21
N ALA A 638 -15.66 -13.56 63.70
CA ALA A 638 -15.95 -14.74 62.89
C ALA A 638 -17.44 -14.84 62.53
N PHE A 639 -17.79 -15.71 61.59
CA PHE A 639 -19.17 -16.03 61.21
C PHE A 639 -20.05 -16.51 62.39
N THR A 640 -19.42 -17.11 63.40
CA THR A 640 -20.05 -17.61 64.62
C THR A 640 -19.95 -16.66 65.81
N ALA A 641 -19.27 -15.51 65.65
CA ALA A 641 -19.24 -14.49 66.68
C ALA A 641 -20.58 -13.77 66.77
N ASP A 642 -20.81 -13.11 67.89
CA ASP A 642 -21.95 -12.24 68.16
C ASP A 642 -21.32 -10.86 68.43
N HIS A 643 -21.38 -9.98 67.45
CA HIS A 643 -20.58 -8.74 67.45
C HIS A 643 -21.20 -7.61 68.27
N ASP A 644 -22.52 -7.63 68.46
CA ASP A 644 -23.30 -6.62 69.17
C ASP A 644 -23.92 -7.15 70.47
N ASN A 645 -23.60 -8.39 70.84
CA ASN A 645 -23.96 -9.06 72.09
C ASN A 645 -25.48 -9.21 72.28
N ASP A 646 -26.24 -9.33 71.19
CA ASP A 646 -27.69 -9.51 71.22
C ASP A 646 -28.12 -10.99 71.33
N GLY A 647 -27.15 -11.92 71.26
CA GLY A 647 -27.34 -13.36 71.33
C GLY A 647 -27.52 -14.04 69.97
N VAL A 648 -27.44 -13.30 68.86
CA VAL A 648 -27.52 -13.81 67.49
C VAL A 648 -26.14 -13.79 66.83
N ALA A 649 -25.74 -14.91 66.23
CA ALA A 649 -24.46 -14.98 65.54
C ALA A 649 -24.48 -14.19 64.22
N ASN A 650 -23.37 -13.53 63.89
CA ASN A 650 -23.18 -12.73 62.68
C ASN A 650 -23.61 -13.44 61.38
N GLY A 651 -23.39 -14.75 61.28
CA GLY A 651 -23.81 -15.55 60.13
C GLY A 651 -25.34 -15.68 59.97
N ILE A 652 -26.07 -15.66 61.08
CA ILE A 652 -27.54 -15.62 61.09
C ILE A 652 -28.03 -14.22 60.73
N GLU A 653 -27.38 -13.17 61.23
CA GLU A 653 -27.71 -11.79 60.84
C GLU A 653 -27.49 -11.57 59.34
N TYR A 654 -26.38 -12.09 58.79
CA TYR A 654 -26.10 -12.09 57.37
C TYR A 654 -27.17 -12.85 56.56
N PHE A 655 -27.65 -13.99 57.06
CA PHE A 655 -28.76 -14.73 56.46
C PHE A 655 -30.06 -13.92 56.43
N LEU A 656 -30.40 -13.25 57.54
CA LEU A 656 -31.63 -12.47 57.69
C LEU A 656 -31.55 -11.10 56.99
N GLY A 657 -30.36 -10.64 56.63
CA GLY A 657 -30.14 -9.32 56.05
C GLY A 657 -30.18 -8.21 57.11
N GLY A 658 -29.68 -8.51 58.32
CA GLY A 658 -29.55 -7.56 59.42
C GLY A 658 -28.85 -6.29 58.96
N ASN A 659 -29.37 -5.15 59.40
CA ASN A 659 -29.10 -3.83 58.83
C ASN A 659 -28.78 -2.76 59.86
N SER A 660 -27.97 -3.03 60.89
CA SER A 660 -27.49 -1.92 61.71
C SER A 660 -26.29 -2.20 62.60
N ASN A 661 -25.34 -1.27 62.55
CA ASN A 661 -24.42 -0.88 63.62
C ASN A 661 -25.17 -0.25 64.82
N THR A 662 -26.25 -0.83 65.32
CA THR A 662 -26.97 -0.29 66.48
C THR A 662 -27.38 -1.39 67.41
N THR A 663 -27.29 -1.11 68.71
CA THR A 663 -27.67 -1.87 69.90
C THR A 663 -29.15 -2.29 69.97
N GLY A 664 -29.76 -2.66 68.85
CA GLY A 664 -31.15 -3.11 68.73
C GLY A 664 -31.21 -4.61 68.44
N THR A 665 -32.23 -5.29 68.97
CA THR A 665 -32.36 -6.75 68.85
C THR A 665 -32.60 -7.19 67.40
N THR A 666 -31.85 -8.19 66.92
CA THR A 666 -32.09 -8.88 65.64
C THR A 666 -33.56 -9.33 65.54
N PRO A 667 -34.24 -9.10 64.39
CA PRO A 667 -35.59 -9.60 64.18
C PRO A 667 -35.68 -11.12 64.38
N LEU A 668 -36.41 -11.54 65.40
CA LEU A 668 -36.64 -12.96 65.69
C LEU A 668 -37.55 -13.60 64.63
N PRO A 669 -37.41 -14.90 64.37
CA PRO A 669 -38.27 -15.61 63.42
C PRO A 669 -39.74 -15.54 63.85
N ALA A 670 -40.65 -15.47 62.87
CA ALA A 670 -42.07 -15.35 63.15
C ALA A 670 -42.61 -16.68 63.68
N VAL A 671 -43.22 -16.65 64.87
CA VAL A 671 -43.88 -17.80 65.49
C VAL A 671 -45.39 -17.66 65.35
N THR A 672 -46.05 -18.61 64.69
CA THR A 672 -47.50 -18.58 64.48
C THR A 672 -48.14 -19.83 65.06
N ASN A 673 -49.27 -19.66 65.75
CA ASN A 673 -50.15 -20.77 66.14
C ASN A 673 -51.49 -20.60 65.43
N THR A 674 -51.77 -21.47 64.46
CA THR A 674 -53.03 -21.47 63.72
C THR A 674 -53.78 -22.75 64.04
N SER A 675 -54.93 -22.63 64.70
CA SER A 675 -55.80 -23.76 65.06
C SER A 675 -55.10 -24.90 65.81
N GLY A 676 -54.12 -24.58 66.66
CA GLY A 676 -53.37 -25.57 67.46
C GLY A 676 -52.09 -26.08 66.80
N THR A 677 -51.81 -25.68 65.55
CA THR A 677 -50.56 -26.00 64.85
C THR A 677 -49.56 -24.86 65.03
N LEU A 678 -48.45 -25.15 65.71
CA LEU A 678 -47.33 -24.22 65.86
C LEU A 678 -46.44 -24.26 64.61
N SER A 679 -45.95 -23.10 64.19
CA SER A 679 -44.96 -22.97 63.12
C SER A 679 -43.96 -21.85 63.41
N ILE A 680 -42.74 -22.00 62.88
CA ILE A 680 -41.68 -20.99 62.95
C ILE A 680 -41.21 -20.70 61.53
N THR A 681 -41.16 -19.41 61.17
CA THR A 681 -40.74 -18.96 59.84
C THR A 681 -39.46 -18.13 59.93
N TRP A 682 -38.43 -18.57 59.23
CA TRP A 682 -37.22 -17.79 58.97
C TRP A 682 -37.26 -17.23 57.56
N THR A 683 -37.11 -15.90 57.43
CA THR A 683 -37.10 -15.23 56.13
C THR A 683 -35.68 -14.91 55.72
N LYS A 684 -35.20 -15.59 54.69
CA LYS A 684 -33.88 -15.35 54.09
C LYS A 684 -33.84 -13.96 53.43
N SER A 685 -32.77 -13.21 53.61
CA SER A 685 -32.53 -11.98 52.87
C SER A 685 -32.45 -12.25 51.37
N SER A 686 -33.00 -11.35 50.57
CA SER A 686 -32.79 -11.36 49.11
C SER A 686 -31.32 -11.15 48.72
N THR A 687 -30.50 -10.61 49.62
CA THR A 687 -29.06 -10.42 49.42
C THR A 687 -28.22 -11.58 49.95
N TYR A 688 -28.77 -12.54 50.67
CA TYR A 688 -28.01 -13.74 51.06
C TYR A 688 -27.96 -14.71 49.87
N PRO A 689 -26.79 -15.16 49.38
CA PRO A 689 -26.71 -16.00 48.17
C PRO A 689 -26.91 -17.50 48.44
N GLY A 690 -26.84 -17.96 49.69
CA GLY A 690 -26.78 -19.39 50.01
C GLY A 690 -28.03 -20.21 49.64
N THR A 691 -27.88 -21.51 49.39
CA THR A 691 -28.96 -22.43 49.00
C THR A 691 -29.37 -23.34 50.18
N TYR A 692 -30.67 -23.64 50.31
CA TYR A 692 -31.17 -24.54 51.36
C TYR A 692 -30.59 -25.95 51.19
N GLY A 693 -30.19 -26.60 52.29
CA GLY A 693 -29.55 -27.91 52.30
C GLY A 693 -28.05 -27.89 51.99
N THR A 694 -27.50 -26.74 51.54
CA THR A 694 -26.06 -26.58 51.28
C THR A 694 -25.43 -25.54 52.20
N ASN A 695 -25.99 -24.33 52.22
CA ASN A 695 -25.43 -23.19 52.97
C ASN A 695 -26.26 -22.86 54.21
N PHE A 696 -27.50 -23.34 54.27
CA PHE A 696 -28.35 -23.27 55.45
C PHE A 696 -29.41 -24.37 55.42
N TRP A 697 -29.91 -24.78 56.58
CA TRP A 697 -31.03 -25.70 56.69
C TRP A 697 -31.67 -25.61 58.08
N ILE A 698 -32.90 -26.10 58.20
CA ILE A 698 -33.57 -26.25 59.48
C ILE A 698 -33.22 -27.62 60.06
N GLU A 699 -32.89 -27.67 61.35
CA GLU A 699 -32.69 -28.91 62.08
C GLU A 699 -33.71 -29.02 63.20
N SER A 700 -34.17 -30.23 63.48
CA SER A 700 -35.05 -30.53 64.61
C SER A 700 -34.47 -31.62 65.52
N THR A 701 -34.92 -31.63 66.78
CA THR A 701 -34.58 -32.67 67.75
C THR A 701 -35.67 -32.76 68.82
N ASP A 702 -35.79 -33.91 69.46
CA ASP A 702 -36.75 -34.11 70.55
C ASP A 702 -36.21 -33.59 71.91
N THR A 703 -34.89 -33.37 72.03
CA THR A 703 -34.24 -32.84 73.24
C THR A 703 -33.12 -31.87 72.90
N LEU A 704 -32.90 -30.82 73.70
CA LEU A 704 -31.85 -29.81 73.44
C LEU A 704 -30.42 -30.40 73.33
N THR A 705 -30.16 -31.52 73.99
CA THR A 705 -28.86 -32.20 74.02
C THR A 705 -28.78 -33.41 73.08
N GLY A 706 -29.85 -33.71 72.35
CA GLY A 706 -29.94 -34.86 71.45
C GLY A 706 -29.28 -34.62 70.10
N THR A 707 -29.29 -35.65 69.26
CA THR A 707 -28.88 -35.53 67.86
C THR A 707 -29.87 -34.63 67.11
N TRP A 708 -29.34 -33.65 66.39
CA TRP A 708 -30.12 -32.76 65.52
C TRP A 708 -30.24 -33.37 64.13
N THR A 709 -31.46 -33.43 63.60
CA THR A 709 -31.74 -34.01 62.28
C THR A 709 -32.08 -32.90 61.30
N THR A 710 -31.41 -32.86 60.15
CA THR A 710 -31.73 -31.92 59.07
C THR A 710 -33.09 -32.21 58.47
N GLU A 711 -33.93 -31.18 58.39
CA GLU A 711 -35.26 -31.25 57.80
C GLU A 711 -35.18 -30.89 56.31
N THR A 712 -35.83 -31.69 55.46
CA THR A 712 -35.89 -31.45 54.01
C THR A 712 -37.09 -30.60 53.63
N VAL A 713 -36.92 -29.70 52.67
CA VAL A 713 -38.05 -28.97 52.05
C VAL A 713 -39.01 -29.98 51.42
N GLY A 714 -40.31 -29.83 51.68
CA GLY A 714 -41.37 -30.77 51.31
C GLY A 714 -41.75 -31.77 52.40
N GLY A 715 -41.00 -31.82 53.51
CA GLY A 715 -41.38 -32.49 54.75
C GLY A 715 -42.09 -31.53 55.71
N ASN A 716 -41.58 -31.43 56.95
CA ASN A 716 -42.08 -30.45 57.93
C ASN A 716 -41.68 -29.00 57.58
N VAL A 717 -40.80 -28.82 56.59
CA VAL A 717 -40.37 -27.50 56.10
C VAL A 717 -41.06 -27.20 54.78
N THR A 718 -41.76 -26.07 54.72
CA THR A 718 -42.29 -25.49 53.49
C THR A 718 -41.49 -24.25 53.11
N GLN A 719 -41.25 -24.07 51.80
CA GLN A 719 -40.59 -22.90 51.26
C GLN A 719 -41.60 -22.07 50.46
N ASN A 720 -41.72 -20.78 50.77
CA ASN A 720 -42.50 -19.82 50.00
C ASN A 720 -41.62 -18.59 49.69
N GLY A 721 -41.06 -18.55 48.47
CA GLY A 721 -40.04 -17.57 48.11
C GLY A 721 -38.82 -17.67 49.02
N ASN A 722 -38.56 -16.59 49.77
CA ASN A 722 -37.46 -16.51 50.73
C ASN A 722 -37.84 -16.97 52.16
N ALA A 723 -39.11 -17.29 52.41
CA ALA A 723 -39.57 -17.73 53.73
C ALA A 723 -39.50 -19.27 53.84
N PHE A 724 -38.86 -19.76 54.90
CA PHE A 724 -38.75 -21.18 55.25
C PHE A 724 -39.49 -21.43 56.56
N THR A 725 -40.60 -22.15 56.48
CA THR A 725 -41.50 -22.39 57.61
C THR A 725 -41.39 -23.84 58.07
N TYR A 726 -40.97 -24.03 59.31
CA TYR A 726 -41.09 -25.32 59.99
C TYR A 726 -42.46 -25.42 60.66
N THR A 727 -43.20 -26.47 60.35
CA THR A 727 -44.49 -26.78 60.98
C THR A 727 -44.31 -27.95 61.94
N PHE A 728 -44.69 -27.76 63.20
CA PHE A 728 -44.50 -28.79 64.22
C PHE A 728 -45.48 -29.95 64.00
N PRO A 729 -44.99 -31.21 64.00
CA PRO A 729 -45.86 -32.38 63.98
C PRO A 729 -46.79 -32.43 65.20
N ALA A 730 -48.03 -32.87 65.00
CA ALA A 730 -49.02 -32.96 66.07
C ALA A 730 -48.55 -33.89 67.20
N GLY A 731 -48.82 -33.48 68.46
CA GLY A 731 -48.61 -34.31 69.65
C GLY A 731 -47.14 -34.50 70.09
N THR A 732 -46.16 -33.91 69.41
CA THR A 732 -44.73 -34.10 69.73
C THR A 732 -44.08 -32.77 70.10
N ARG A 733 -43.47 -32.71 71.30
CA ARG A 733 -42.63 -31.56 71.68
C ARG A 733 -41.28 -31.70 70.99
N ARG A 734 -40.90 -30.69 70.21
CA ARG A 734 -39.62 -30.65 69.50
C ARG A 734 -38.92 -29.31 69.72
N PHE A 735 -37.62 -29.33 69.57
CA PHE A 735 -36.79 -28.15 69.38
C PHE A 735 -36.44 -28.05 67.91
N VAL A 736 -36.40 -26.82 67.40
CA VAL A 736 -36.05 -26.54 66.01
C VAL A 736 -35.12 -25.33 65.98
N ARG A 737 -34.15 -25.36 65.08
CA ARG A 737 -33.24 -24.23 64.85
C ARG A 737 -32.96 -24.07 63.36
N LEU A 738 -32.66 -22.84 62.98
CA LEU A 738 -31.99 -22.56 61.72
C LEU A 738 -30.48 -22.75 61.91
N LYS A 739 -29.84 -23.48 61.01
CA LYS A 739 -28.39 -23.57 60.91
C LYS A 739 -27.96 -22.90 59.61
N VAL A 740 -27.05 -21.94 59.72
CA VAL A 740 -26.40 -21.28 58.58
C VAL A 740 -24.91 -21.57 58.69
N VAL A 741 -24.28 -21.91 57.57
CA VAL A 741 -22.84 -22.19 57.51
C VAL A 741 -22.16 -21.20 56.59
N ALA A 742 -20.89 -20.89 56.87
CA ALA A 742 -20.10 -20.01 56.02
C ALA A 742 -19.87 -20.67 54.64
N ASP A 743 -19.85 -19.85 53.58
CA ASP A 743 -19.47 -20.29 52.23
C ASP A 743 -17.98 -20.63 52.18
N GLU A 744 -17.58 -21.82 52.64
CA GLU A 744 -16.23 -22.34 52.42
C GLU A 744 -16.08 -22.96 51.02
N ILE A 745 -16.34 -22.21 49.93
CA ILE A 745 -15.82 -22.63 48.62
C ILE A 745 -15.38 -21.40 47.81
N GLY A 746 -14.15 -21.00 48.08
CA GLY A 746 -13.34 -20.17 47.20
C GLY A 746 -11.89 -20.18 47.70
N ILE A 747 -11.03 -21.00 47.09
CA ILE A 747 -9.56 -21.02 47.28
C ILE A 747 -8.98 -21.98 48.34
N HIS A 748 -9.58 -23.13 48.67
CA HIS A 748 -8.82 -24.24 49.28
C HIS A 748 -9.27 -25.64 48.81
N ARG A 749 -9.15 -25.89 47.49
CA ARG A 749 -9.14 -27.26 46.92
C ARG A 749 -7.71 -27.71 46.57
N LEU A 750 -6.73 -27.33 47.39
CA LEU A 750 -5.36 -27.81 47.38
C LEU A 750 -4.87 -27.82 48.82
N LEU A 751 -5.24 -28.87 49.57
CA LEU A 751 -4.61 -29.39 50.79
C LEU A 751 -5.60 -30.42 51.38
N ARG A 752 -5.86 -31.48 50.60
CA ARG A 752 -6.54 -32.66 51.13
C ARG A 752 -5.59 -33.83 51.01
N GLU A 753 -4.48 -33.79 51.77
CA GLU A 753 -3.71 -34.95 52.23
C GLU A 753 -3.00 -34.58 53.53
N GLY A 754 -3.25 -35.34 54.61
CA GLY A 754 -2.39 -35.33 55.80
C GLY A 754 -3.08 -35.36 57.17
N ILE A 755 -3.43 -36.56 57.66
CA ILE A 755 -3.27 -37.02 59.06
C ILE A 755 -4.22 -36.36 60.11
N GLY A 756 -5.10 -37.05 60.85
CA GLY A 756 -4.91 -38.28 61.61
C GLY A 756 -4.65 -37.94 63.09
N ASP A 757 -5.58 -38.33 63.98
CA ASP A 757 -5.45 -38.41 65.46
C ASP A 757 -5.30 -37.11 66.30
N LEU A 758 -6.26 -36.85 67.20
CA LEU A 758 -6.22 -37.37 68.58
C LEU A 758 -7.40 -36.86 69.43
N ALA A 759 -8.10 -37.81 70.04
CA ALA A 759 -9.01 -37.59 71.15
C ALA A 759 -8.25 -37.41 72.49
N LYS A 760 -8.92 -36.73 73.43
CA LYS A 760 -8.77 -36.75 74.91
C LYS A 760 -7.68 -35.92 75.58
N LYS A 761 -8.12 -34.93 76.36
CA LYS A 761 -8.09 -34.80 77.85
C LYS A 761 -8.40 -33.33 78.19
N ALA A 762 -9.24 -32.96 79.15
CA ALA A 762 -9.83 -33.66 80.30
C ALA A 762 -11.31 -33.27 80.46
#